data_AF-A0A8C5I9J5-F1
#
_entry.id   AF-A0A8C5I9J5-F1
#
_cell.length_a   1.000
_cell.length_b   1.000
_cell.length_c   1.000
_cell.angle_alpha   90.00
_cell.angle_beta   90.00
_cell.angle_gamma   90.00
#
_symmetry.space_group_name_H-M   'P 1'
#
loop_
_entity.id
_entity.type
_entity.pdbx_description
1 polymer ?
#
loop_
_entity_poly.entity_id
_entity_poly.type
_entity_poly.pdbx_seq_one_letter_code
_entity_poly.pdbx_strand_id
1 'polypeptide(L)'
;FGRGLWGVREVCGVWEKFVDPRAFFHSKNVSNLLLFPFSQEVDIVVAPCRGFQSAESTLAEFVDQVLPVVTFAISEPQLSPSDQAELREIKQKFSLPIFFLRIPEAGSQLSSPKSHPKDTKSHPKDTKSHPKDTKSQLHLQLLDLEYLSPSSPCGCGAPGSSMLVEQLEKLRLLSSFSRQVLQQHLVEAATRLSEVHGRCLNIFINQAFDMQRDLQITPKRLEYTRRKENELYESLMGIANRKQEEMKEMIVDTLGNMKEELLDDAASMEFRDIIIPESGEPVSSKDIKRCIQQIQELIISRLNQAVANKLISSVDYLRESFVGTLERCLKSLEEDGSVHITSNYLKQILNAAYHVEVTFHSGSTVTRMLWEQIKQIIQRITWVSPPAITSEWKRKVAQDAIESLSASKLAKSICSQFRTRLNSSHEAFAASLRQLEDGHSGRLERTEDLWLRVRKEHAPRLARLSLESRSLQDVLLHGKPKLGRELGRGQYGVVYLCDSWGGHFPCALKSVVPPDEKHWNDLALEFHYMRSLQSHERLVHLHGSVIDYGYGGGSSIAVLLIMERLHRDLYTGLKAGLELEPRLQIALDVVEGIRYLHSQGLVHRDIKLKNVLLDKKNRAKITDLGFCKPEAMMSGSIVGTPIHMAPELFTGKYDNSVDVYAFGILFWYLCSGHVKLPEAFERCASKDHLWNNVRRGVRPERLPVFDEECWQLMEACWDGDSSQRPLLGIVQPMLQGIMDRLCRPPPEHPHKGLDDST
;
A
#
# COMPACT_ATOMS: atom_id res chain seq x y z
N PHE A 1 -46.37 -13.92 2.89
CA PHE A 1 -47.80 -13.55 2.74
C PHE A 1 -47.91 -12.56 1.59
N GLY A 2 -48.72 -12.87 0.57
CA GLY A 2 -48.95 -12.01 -0.60
C GLY A 2 -49.06 -12.80 -1.89
N ARG A 3 -50.23 -13.43 -2.11
CA ARG A 3 -50.62 -14.06 -3.39
C ARG A 3 -50.80 -12.99 -4.46
N GLY A 4 -50.38 -13.28 -5.69
CA GLY A 4 -50.66 -12.45 -6.87
C GLY A 4 -50.39 -13.19 -8.18
N LEU A 5 -51.43 -13.87 -8.67
CA LEU A 5 -51.72 -14.26 -10.06
C LEU A 5 -50.77 -13.76 -11.17
N TRP A 6 -50.10 -14.68 -11.87
CA TRP A 6 -49.90 -14.73 -13.35
C TRP A 6 -49.48 -16.19 -13.64
N GLY A 7 -50.27 -17.09 -14.22
CA GLY A 7 -51.11 -16.96 -15.41
C GLY A 7 -50.27 -17.37 -16.62
N VAL A 8 -50.31 -18.66 -17.00
CA VAL A 8 -49.81 -19.13 -18.30
C VAL A 8 -50.54 -18.30 -19.36
N ARG A 9 -49.87 -17.28 -19.91
CA ARG A 9 -50.40 -16.51 -21.02
C ARG A 9 -49.94 -17.19 -22.29
N GLU A 10 -50.84 -18.00 -22.84
CA GLU A 10 -50.92 -18.19 -24.29
C GLU A 10 -50.81 -16.81 -24.96
N VAL A 11 -49.71 -16.56 -25.67
CA VAL A 11 -49.68 -15.52 -26.69
C VAL A 11 -50.28 -16.14 -27.95
N CYS A 12 -51.61 -16.20 -27.97
CA CYS A 12 -52.39 -16.45 -29.18
C CYS A 12 -52.86 -15.12 -29.74
N GLY A 13 -52.45 -14.79 -30.97
CA GLY A 13 -52.96 -13.62 -31.69
C GLY A 13 -52.46 -13.49 -33.14
N VAL A 14 -53.15 -14.20 -34.05
CA VAL A 14 -53.24 -14.01 -35.53
C VAL A 14 -51.91 -14.33 -36.28
N TRP A 15 -51.80 -15.18 -37.31
CA TRP A 15 -52.49 -15.20 -38.62
C TRP A 15 -52.60 -16.58 -39.29
N GLU A 16 -53.73 -16.79 -39.98
CA GLU A 16 -53.97 -17.81 -41.00
C GLU A 16 -53.48 -17.33 -42.38
N LYS A 17 -52.68 -18.15 -43.07
CA LYS A 17 -53.00 -18.76 -44.38
C LYS A 17 -51.82 -19.64 -44.81
N PHE A 18 -52.13 -20.91 -45.08
CA PHE A 18 -51.27 -22.06 -45.39
C PHE A 18 -50.74 -22.87 -44.19
N VAL A 19 -51.45 -23.99 -43.97
CA VAL A 19 -51.13 -25.22 -43.22
C VAL A 19 -50.56 -25.03 -41.81
N ASP A 20 -51.50 -24.84 -40.88
CA ASP A 20 -51.46 -25.22 -39.46
C ASP A 20 -50.07 -25.41 -38.79
N PRO A 21 -49.55 -24.41 -38.06
CA PRO A 21 -48.37 -24.55 -37.21
C PRO A 21 -48.57 -25.54 -36.07
N ARG A 22 -49.82 -25.87 -35.70
CA ARG A 22 -50.10 -26.96 -34.75
C ARG A 22 -49.74 -28.30 -35.37
N ALA A 23 -49.81 -28.49 -36.69
CA ALA A 23 -49.38 -29.75 -37.34
C ALA A 23 -47.86 -29.94 -37.35
N PHE A 24 -47.08 -28.85 -37.42
CA PHE A 24 -45.61 -28.92 -37.38
C PHE A 24 -45.09 -29.25 -35.97
N PHE A 25 -45.73 -28.70 -34.93
CA PHE A 25 -45.45 -29.01 -33.53
C PHE A 25 -46.28 -30.18 -32.95
N HIS A 26 -47.33 -30.69 -33.60
CA HIS A 26 -48.05 -31.94 -33.23
C HIS A 26 -47.53 -33.18 -33.96
N SER A 27 -46.58 -33.07 -34.88
CA SER A 27 -45.86 -34.26 -35.33
C SER A 27 -45.14 -34.83 -34.11
N LYS A 28 -45.56 -36.03 -33.70
CA LYS A 28 -45.45 -36.63 -32.35
C LYS A 28 -44.04 -36.74 -31.74
N ASN A 29 -42.99 -36.22 -32.38
CA ASN A 29 -41.62 -36.38 -31.95
C ASN A 29 -40.98 -35.10 -31.40
N VAL A 30 -41.16 -33.89 -31.96
CA VAL A 30 -40.34 -32.72 -31.54
C VAL A 30 -40.85 -32.03 -30.27
N SER A 31 -42.16 -31.86 -30.14
CA SER A 31 -42.80 -31.28 -28.93
C SER A 31 -42.65 -32.19 -27.71
N ASN A 32 -42.79 -33.51 -27.86
CA ASN A 32 -42.54 -34.47 -26.77
C ASN A 32 -41.05 -34.56 -26.37
N LEU A 33 -40.11 -34.29 -27.29
CA LEU A 33 -38.66 -34.32 -27.00
C LEU A 33 -38.17 -33.08 -26.23
N LEU A 34 -38.83 -31.92 -26.38
CA LEU A 34 -38.44 -30.67 -25.72
C LEU A 34 -39.21 -30.41 -24.41
N LEU A 35 -40.46 -30.85 -24.29
CA LEU A 35 -41.38 -30.44 -23.21
C LEU A 35 -41.34 -31.30 -21.93
N PHE A 36 -40.76 -32.50 -21.95
CA PHE A 36 -40.97 -33.45 -20.85
C PHE A 36 -40.09 -33.26 -19.59
N PRO A 37 -38.91 -32.60 -19.60
CA PRO A 37 -38.19 -32.31 -18.34
C PRO A 37 -38.19 -30.83 -17.90
N PHE A 38 -38.58 -29.87 -18.74
CA PHE A 38 -38.31 -28.42 -18.50
C PHE A 38 -39.56 -27.53 -18.39
N SER A 39 -40.77 -28.07 -18.54
CA SER A 39 -42.01 -27.30 -18.75
C SER A 39 -42.58 -26.57 -17.51
N GLN A 40 -41.96 -26.69 -16.33
CA GLN A 40 -42.45 -26.03 -15.12
C GLN A 40 -41.68 -24.76 -14.72
N GLU A 41 -40.50 -24.50 -15.33
CA GLU A 41 -39.59 -23.41 -14.89
C GLU A 41 -38.99 -22.58 -16.03
N VAL A 42 -39.38 -22.82 -17.29
CA VAL A 42 -38.79 -22.15 -18.48
C VAL A 42 -39.89 -21.65 -19.41
N ASP A 43 -39.83 -20.37 -19.77
CA ASP A 43 -40.68 -19.78 -20.80
C ASP A 43 -40.12 -20.10 -22.19
N ILE A 44 -40.89 -20.84 -22.99
CA ILE A 44 -40.52 -21.13 -24.39
C ILE A 44 -41.24 -20.13 -25.28
N VAL A 45 -40.47 -19.24 -25.90
CA VAL A 45 -40.96 -18.29 -26.89
C VAL A 45 -40.59 -18.77 -28.28
N VAL A 46 -41.58 -18.87 -29.16
CA VAL A 46 -41.39 -19.14 -30.58
C VAL A 46 -41.55 -17.81 -31.32
N ALA A 47 -40.49 -17.34 -31.98
CA ALA A 47 -40.55 -16.13 -32.79
C ALA A 47 -41.64 -16.28 -33.88
N PRO A 48 -42.39 -15.22 -34.20
CA PRO A 48 -43.48 -15.31 -35.16
C PRO A 48 -42.98 -15.69 -36.56
N CYS A 49 -43.80 -16.43 -37.31
CA CYS A 49 -43.49 -16.79 -38.69
C CYS A 49 -43.19 -15.54 -39.55
N ARG A 50 -42.27 -15.71 -40.52
CA ARG A 50 -41.83 -14.67 -41.47
C ARG A 50 -42.99 -13.75 -41.89
N GLY A 51 -42.90 -12.46 -41.55
CA GLY A 51 -43.83 -11.41 -42.01
C GLY A 51 -44.56 -10.60 -40.94
N PHE A 52 -44.48 -10.96 -39.65
CA PHE A 52 -45.14 -10.21 -38.56
C PHE A 52 -44.21 -9.40 -37.66
N GLN A 53 -43.11 -10.00 -37.20
CA GLN A 53 -42.05 -9.37 -36.41
C GLN A 53 -40.76 -10.16 -36.67
N SER A 54 -39.60 -9.48 -36.74
CA SER A 54 -38.31 -10.17 -36.95
C SER A 54 -37.89 -10.91 -35.68
N ALA A 55 -37.11 -12.01 -35.80
CA ALA A 55 -36.55 -12.67 -34.62
C ALA A 55 -35.66 -11.72 -33.81
N GLU A 56 -35.02 -10.75 -34.48
CA GLU A 56 -34.28 -9.66 -33.84
C GLU A 56 -35.16 -8.83 -32.90
N SER A 57 -36.31 -8.33 -33.38
CA SER A 57 -37.19 -7.46 -32.57
C SER A 57 -37.83 -8.26 -31.43
N THR A 58 -38.14 -9.53 -31.65
CA THR A 58 -38.58 -10.44 -30.57
C THR A 58 -37.46 -10.63 -29.55
N LEU A 59 -36.23 -10.94 -29.96
CA LEU A 59 -35.10 -11.10 -29.04
C LEU A 59 -34.84 -9.83 -28.23
N ALA A 60 -34.92 -8.64 -28.87
CA ALA A 60 -34.73 -7.34 -28.23
C ALA A 60 -35.67 -7.13 -27.03
N GLU A 61 -36.93 -7.56 -27.13
CA GLU A 61 -37.91 -7.44 -26.04
C GLU A 61 -37.57 -8.33 -24.83
N PHE A 62 -36.87 -9.45 -25.05
CA PHE A 62 -36.59 -10.46 -24.02
C PHE A 62 -35.22 -10.34 -23.37
N VAL A 63 -34.17 -9.98 -24.11
CA VAL A 63 -32.78 -9.98 -23.57
C VAL A 63 -32.60 -9.07 -22.36
N ASP A 64 -33.44 -8.05 -22.19
CA ASP A 64 -33.38 -7.13 -21.06
C ASP A 64 -34.04 -7.71 -19.79
N GLN A 65 -34.88 -8.74 -19.92
CA GLN A 65 -35.70 -9.28 -18.82
C GLN A 65 -35.31 -10.72 -18.44
N VAL A 66 -34.82 -11.50 -19.41
CA VAL A 66 -34.48 -12.91 -19.25
C VAL A 66 -33.17 -13.24 -19.97
N LEU A 67 -32.45 -14.25 -19.50
CA LEU A 67 -31.26 -14.80 -20.16
C LEU A 67 -31.71 -15.81 -21.25
N PRO A 68 -31.67 -15.47 -22.55
CA PRO A 68 -32.26 -16.34 -23.56
C PRO A 68 -31.31 -17.48 -23.93
N VAL A 69 -31.88 -18.67 -24.11
CA VAL A 69 -31.21 -19.76 -24.85
C VAL A 69 -31.84 -19.83 -26.23
N VAL A 70 -31.10 -19.39 -27.25
CA VAL A 70 -31.64 -19.26 -28.61
C VAL A 70 -31.48 -20.57 -29.36
N THR A 71 -32.59 -21.06 -29.92
CA THR A 71 -32.61 -22.20 -30.85
C THR A 71 -33.09 -21.73 -32.20
N PHE A 72 -32.31 -21.98 -33.26
CA PHE A 72 -32.65 -21.60 -34.63
C PHE A 72 -32.89 -22.87 -35.46
N ALA A 73 -34.15 -23.10 -35.83
CA ALA A 73 -34.55 -24.29 -36.57
C ALA A 73 -34.48 -24.07 -38.09
N ILE A 74 -33.94 -25.03 -38.82
CA ILE A 74 -33.68 -24.94 -40.27
C ILE A 74 -34.27 -26.18 -40.94
N SER A 75 -35.24 -26.00 -41.84
CA SER A 75 -35.83 -27.11 -42.60
C SER A 75 -34.95 -27.54 -43.79
N GLU A 76 -34.31 -26.56 -44.44
CA GLU A 76 -33.56 -26.73 -45.67
C GLU A 76 -32.10 -27.19 -45.45
N PRO A 77 -31.45 -27.82 -46.45
CA PRO A 77 -30.03 -28.18 -46.39
C PRO A 77 -29.08 -26.97 -46.43
N GLN A 78 -29.59 -25.75 -46.68
CA GLN A 78 -28.83 -24.50 -46.81
C GLN A 78 -29.63 -23.32 -46.26
N LEU A 79 -28.94 -22.28 -45.75
CA LEU A 79 -29.57 -21.03 -45.32
C LEU A 79 -30.04 -20.23 -46.55
N SER A 80 -31.29 -19.76 -46.52
CA SER A 80 -31.78 -18.82 -47.52
C SER A 80 -31.11 -17.44 -47.36
N PRO A 81 -31.12 -16.56 -48.39
CA PRO A 81 -30.60 -15.21 -48.26
C PRO A 81 -31.23 -14.40 -47.12
N SER A 82 -32.52 -14.67 -46.85
CA SER A 82 -33.25 -14.07 -45.72
C SER A 82 -32.72 -14.58 -44.38
N ASP A 83 -32.48 -15.88 -44.23
CA ASP A 83 -31.92 -16.45 -42.98
C ASP A 83 -30.52 -15.91 -42.72
N GLN A 84 -29.69 -15.77 -43.76
CA GLN A 84 -28.36 -15.19 -43.64
C GLN A 84 -28.43 -13.71 -43.22
N ALA A 85 -29.36 -12.93 -43.77
CA ALA A 85 -29.55 -11.53 -43.39
C ALA A 85 -30.00 -11.41 -41.92
N GLU A 86 -30.98 -12.21 -41.51
CA GLU A 86 -31.51 -12.23 -40.14
C GLU A 86 -30.42 -12.67 -39.14
N LEU A 87 -29.67 -13.72 -39.44
CA LEU A 87 -28.56 -14.16 -38.59
C LEU A 87 -27.43 -13.12 -38.51
N ARG A 88 -27.12 -12.40 -39.60
CA ARG A 88 -26.16 -11.27 -39.52
C ARG A 88 -26.67 -10.17 -38.61
N GLU A 89 -27.95 -9.83 -38.69
CA GLU A 89 -28.57 -8.81 -37.85
C GLU A 89 -28.58 -9.22 -36.38
N ILE A 90 -28.98 -10.46 -36.08
CA ILE A 90 -28.95 -11.01 -34.73
C ILE A 90 -27.53 -10.96 -34.19
N LYS A 91 -26.52 -11.38 -34.95
CA LYS A 91 -25.12 -11.36 -34.49
C LYS A 91 -24.60 -9.95 -34.23
N GLN A 92 -24.98 -8.99 -35.07
CA GLN A 92 -24.54 -7.60 -34.94
C GLN A 92 -25.12 -6.94 -33.68
N LYS A 93 -26.37 -7.25 -33.35
CA LYS A 93 -27.09 -6.66 -32.20
C LYS A 93 -26.93 -7.46 -30.91
N PHE A 94 -26.81 -8.77 -31.02
CA PHE A 94 -26.75 -9.70 -29.89
C PHE A 94 -25.57 -10.66 -30.03
N SER A 95 -24.64 -10.61 -29.07
CA SER A 95 -23.53 -11.55 -28.97
C SER A 95 -23.95 -12.80 -28.19
N LEU A 96 -24.90 -13.57 -28.75
CA LEU A 96 -25.51 -14.73 -28.09
C LEU A 96 -25.14 -16.04 -28.79
N PRO A 97 -24.85 -17.12 -28.02
CA PRO A 97 -24.71 -18.45 -28.57
C PRO A 97 -26.06 -18.98 -29.08
N ILE A 98 -26.06 -19.61 -30.26
CA ILE A 98 -27.26 -20.16 -30.91
C ILE A 98 -27.13 -21.68 -31.09
N PHE A 99 -28.19 -22.40 -30.74
CA PHE A 99 -28.36 -23.82 -31.06
C PHE A 99 -29.07 -23.96 -32.40
N PHE A 100 -28.32 -24.23 -33.47
CA PHE A 100 -28.87 -24.48 -34.79
C PHE A 100 -29.33 -25.94 -34.89
N LEU A 101 -30.60 -26.15 -35.23
CA LEU A 101 -31.21 -27.47 -35.39
C LEU A 101 -31.72 -27.64 -36.81
N ARG A 102 -31.22 -28.64 -37.53
CA ARG A 102 -31.83 -29.05 -38.80
C ARG A 102 -33.01 -29.98 -38.56
N ILE A 103 -34.17 -29.64 -39.10
CA ILE A 103 -35.39 -30.45 -39.02
C ILE A 103 -35.66 -31.04 -40.42
N PRO A 104 -35.56 -32.37 -40.60
CA PRO A 104 -35.86 -32.99 -41.90
C PRO A 104 -37.34 -32.83 -42.26
N GLU A 105 -37.65 -32.57 -43.53
CA GLU A 105 -39.02 -32.50 -44.03
C GLU A 105 -39.77 -33.82 -43.75
N ALA A 106 -41.02 -33.68 -43.28
CA ALA A 106 -41.91 -34.79 -42.99
C ALA A 106 -42.21 -35.58 -44.28
N GLY A 107 -41.54 -36.72 -44.45
CA GLY A 107 -41.68 -37.58 -45.63
C GLY A 107 -40.41 -38.32 -46.05
N SER A 108 -39.24 -37.91 -45.56
CA SER A 108 -38.01 -38.70 -45.71
C SER A 108 -38.06 -39.93 -44.80
N GLN A 109 -38.30 -41.11 -45.40
CA GLN A 109 -38.48 -42.36 -44.66
C GLN A 109 -37.30 -42.66 -43.74
N LEU A 110 -37.61 -42.90 -42.46
CA LEU A 110 -36.79 -43.67 -41.54
C LEU A 110 -36.63 -45.07 -42.16
N SER A 111 -35.50 -45.34 -42.80
CA SER A 111 -35.18 -46.70 -43.22
C SER A 111 -34.88 -47.52 -41.97
N SER A 112 -35.83 -48.38 -41.61
CA SER A 112 -35.67 -49.40 -40.56
C SER A 112 -34.38 -50.22 -40.76
N PRO A 113 -33.68 -50.64 -39.69
CA PRO A 113 -32.55 -51.55 -39.82
C PRO A 113 -33.08 -52.89 -40.34
N LYS A 114 -32.73 -53.25 -41.58
CA LYS A 114 -33.04 -54.57 -42.13
C LYS A 114 -32.28 -55.62 -41.32
N SER A 115 -33.03 -56.56 -40.79
CA SER A 115 -32.57 -57.81 -40.21
C SER A 115 -31.64 -58.56 -41.17
N HIS A 116 -30.50 -59.02 -40.66
CA HIS A 116 -29.63 -59.99 -41.31
C HIS A 116 -30.35 -61.33 -41.50
N PRO A 117 -30.23 -61.99 -42.66
CA PRO A 117 -30.11 -63.43 -42.73
C PRO A 117 -28.64 -63.84 -42.87
N LYS A 118 -28.34 -65.03 -42.35
CA LYS A 118 -27.04 -65.69 -42.33
C LYS A 118 -26.59 -66.16 -43.73
N ASP A 119 -25.27 -66.37 -43.83
CA ASP A 119 -24.50 -67.19 -44.79
C ASP A 119 -24.35 -66.62 -46.22
N THR A 120 -23.20 -66.57 -46.90
CA THR A 120 -21.94 -67.34 -46.90
C THR A 120 -20.80 -66.57 -47.61
N LYS A 121 -19.56 -67.04 -47.37
CA LYS A 121 -18.22 -66.69 -47.90
C LYS A 121 -18.11 -66.07 -49.32
N SER A 122 -17.31 -65.01 -49.47
CA SER A 122 -16.03 -64.96 -50.24
C SER A 122 -15.49 -63.52 -50.40
N HIS A 123 -14.19 -63.35 -50.18
CA HIS A 123 -13.41 -62.13 -50.46
C HIS A 123 -13.08 -62.02 -51.96
N PRO A 124 -12.87 -60.81 -52.52
CA PRO A 124 -11.52 -60.25 -52.53
C PRO A 124 -11.42 -58.75 -52.17
N LYS A 125 -10.18 -58.38 -51.86
CA LYS A 125 -9.68 -57.07 -51.43
C LYS A 125 -9.98 -55.97 -52.44
N ASP A 126 -10.53 -54.85 -51.96
CA ASP A 126 -10.37 -53.54 -52.59
C ASP A 126 -10.15 -52.47 -51.51
N THR A 127 -9.04 -51.77 -51.64
CA THR A 127 -8.65 -50.56 -50.92
C THR A 127 -9.72 -49.47 -51.09
N LYS A 128 -10.42 -49.13 -50.00
CA LYS A 128 -11.21 -47.88 -49.93
C LYS A 128 -10.79 -47.07 -48.71
N SER A 129 -10.14 -45.96 -49.02
CA SER A 129 -9.99 -44.77 -48.19
C SER A 129 -11.26 -44.46 -47.43
N HIS A 130 -11.14 -44.21 -46.12
CA HIS A 130 -12.16 -43.54 -45.31
C HIS A 130 -12.65 -42.28 -46.02
N PRO A 131 -13.97 -42.01 -46.11
CA PRO A 131 -14.44 -40.71 -46.55
C PRO A 131 -14.01 -39.69 -45.50
N LYS A 132 -13.19 -38.71 -45.90
CA LYS A 132 -13.03 -37.47 -45.11
C LYS A 132 -14.42 -36.86 -44.94
N ASP A 133 -14.81 -36.57 -43.70
CA ASP A 133 -16.05 -35.84 -43.37
C ASP A 133 -16.11 -34.52 -44.16
N THR A 134 -16.79 -34.51 -45.30
CA THR A 134 -17.15 -33.28 -46.01
C THR A 134 -18.17 -32.54 -45.16
N LYS A 135 -17.74 -31.43 -44.55
CA LYS A 135 -18.60 -30.48 -43.83
C LYS A 135 -19.83 -30.14 -44.68
N SER A 136 -21.02 -30.16 -44.08
CA SER A 136 -22.26 -29.82 -44.79
C SER A 136 -22.25 -28.38 -45.29
N GLN A 137 -23.03 -28.10 -46.33
CA GLN A 137 -23.17 -26.73 -46.86
C GLN A 137 -23.66 -25.77 -45.78
N LEU A 138 -24.60 -26.21 -44.94
CA LEU A 138 -25.08 -25.45 -43.79
C LEU A 138 -23.96 -25.13 -42.78
N HIS A 139 -23.11 -26.10 -42.47
CA HIS A 139 -21.95 -25.89 -41.60
C HIS A 139 -20.97 -24.86 -42.19
N LEU A 140 -20.72 -24.89 -43.50
CA LEU A 140 -19.87 -23.90 -44.19
C LEU A 140 -20.48 -22.49 -44.14
N GLN A 141 -21.79 -22.36 -44.34
CA GLN A 141 -22.47 -21.06 -44.26
C GLN A 141 -22.44 -20.49 -42.84
N LEU A 142 -22.60 -21.32 -41.80
CA LEU A 142 -22.51 -20.87 -40.40
C LEU A 142 -21.07 -20.58 -39.96
N LEU A 143 -20.06 -21.19 -40.59
CA LEU A 143 -18.66 -20.80 -40.44
C LEU A 143 -18.37 -19.44 -41.07
N ASP A 144 -18.92 -19.17 -42.26
CA ASP A 144 -18.78 -17.88 -42.97
C ASP A 144 -19.48 -16.73 -42.21
N LEU A 145 -20.62 -17.03 -41.58
CA LEU A 145 -21.28 -16.13 -40.63
C LEU A 145 -20.58 -16.09 -39.25
N GLU A 146 -19.47 -16.81 -39.09
CA GLU A 146 -18.64 -16.85 -37.89
C GLU A 146 -19.43 -17.26 -36.63
N TYR A 147 -20.49 -18.05 -36.77
CA TYR A 147 -21.21 -18.64 -35.64
C TYR A 147 -20.50 -19.89 -35.13
N LEU A 148 -19.85 -20.64 -36.04
CA LEU A 148 -19.09 -21.84 -35.69
C LEU A 148 -17.58 -21.55 -35.74
N SER A 149 -16.80 -22.33 -35.00
CA SER A 149 -15.33 -22.23 -35.00
C SER A 149 -14.68 -23.25 -35.95
N PRO A 150 -13.67 -22.87 -36.75
CA PRO A 150 -13.03 -23.76 -37.73
C PRO A 150 -12.28 -24.94 -37.09
N SER A 151 -11.92 -24.86 -35.80
CA SER A 151 -11.16 -25.87 -35.06
C SER A 151 -11.99 -27.00 -34.44
N SER A 152 -13.32 -27.00 -34.56
CA SER A 152 -14.17 -28.11 -34.08
C SER A 152 -14.50 -29.09 -35.21
N PRO A 153 -13.96 -30.32 -35.21
CA PRO A 153 -14.18 -31.29 -36.29
C PRO A 153 -15.57 -31.93 -36.26
N CYS A 154 -16.32 -31.76 -35.16
CA CYS A 154 -17.50 -32.55 -34.84
C CYS A 154 -18.65 -31.74 -34.23
N GLY A 155 -18.87 -30.50 -34.69
CA GLY A 155 -20.09 -29.72 -34.38
C GLY A 155 -20.30 -29.35 -32.90
N CYS A 156 -19.54 -29.92 -31.96
CA CYS A 156 -19.47 -29.50 -30.58
C CYS A 156 -18.52 -28.31 -30.48
N GLY A 157 -19.09 -27.10 -30.47
CA GLY A 157 -18.34 -25.87 -30.21
C GLY A 157 -17.64 -25.88 -28.84
N ALA A 158 -16.76 -24.91 -28.61
CA ALA A 158 -16.27 -24.61 -27.27
C ALA A 158 -17.46 -24.38 -26.32
N PRO A 159 -17.34 -24.66 -25.00
CA PRO A 159 -18.42 -24.44 -24.05
C PRO A 159 -18.98 -23.01 -24.18
N GLY A 160 -20.30 -22.91 -24.38
CA GLY A 160 -20.98 -21.61 -24.52
C GLY A 160 -20.76 -20.91 -25.87
N SER A 161 -20.30 -21.62 -26.90
CA SER A 161 -20.36 -21.16 -28.29
C SER A 161 -21.51 -21.82 -29.05
N SER A 162 -21.93 -21.21 -30.16
CA SER A 162 -23.01 -21.75 -31.00
C SER A 162 -22.71 -23.15 -31.52
N MET A 163 -23.77 -23.94 -31.71
CA MET A 163 -23.70 -25.37 -32.07
C MET A 163 -24.61 -25.66 -33.25
N LEU A 164 -24.19 -26.53 -34.17
CA LEU A 164 -25.05 -27.06 -35.23
C LEU A 164 -25.34 -28.55 -35.00
N VAL A 165 -26.62 -28.90 -34.96
CA VAL A 165 -27.12 -30.27 -34.86
C VAL A 165 -27.98 -30.60 -36.08
N GLU A 166 -27.46 -31.48 -36.95
CA GLU A 166 -28.17 -31.90 -38.17
C GLU A 166 -28.94 -33.21 -38.01
N GLN A 167 -28.72 -33.96 -36.94
CA GLN A 167 -29.35 -35.25 -36.67
C GLN A 167 -30.32 -35.13 -35.49
N LEU A 168 -31.59 -35.48 -35.70
CA LEU A 168 -32.64 -35.31 -34.69
C LEU A 168 -32.37 -36.10 -33.39
N GLU A 169 -31.70 -37.26 -33.47
CA GLU A 169 -31.29 -38.06 -32.31
C GLU A 169 -30.31 -37.33 -31.37
N LYS A 170 -29.62 -36.31 -31.88
CA LYS A 170 -28.71 -35.46 -31.11
C LYS A 170 -29.40 -34.24 -30.50
N LEU A 171 -30.72 -34.11 -30.60
CA LEU A 171 -31.50 -33.05 -29.95
C LEU A 171 -31.30 -33.02 -28.42
N ARG A 172 -30.95 -34.16 -27.81
CA ARG A 172 -30.54 -34.25 -26.39
C ARG A 172 -29.38 -33.31 -26.01
N LEU A 173 -28.57 -32.87 -26.99
CA LEU A 173 -27.49 -31.92 -26.78
C LEU A 173 -27.98 -30.51 -26.46
N LEU A 174 -29.25 -30.17 -26.76
CA LEU A 174 -29.84 -28.89 -26.39
C LEU A 174 -29.75 -28.68 -24.88
N SER A 175 -30.07 -29.68 -24.06
CA SER A 175 -29.98 -29.55 -22.60
C SER A 175 -28.56 -29.25 -22.12
N SER A 176 -27.54 -29.91 -22.69
CA SER A 176 -26.15 -29.62 -22.37
C SER A 176 -25.72 -28.23 -22.87
N PHE A 177 -26.18 -27.82 -24.05
CA PHE A 177 -25.93 -26.50 -24.60
C PHE A 177 -26.55 -25.41 -23.72
N SER A 178 -27.84 -25.51 -23.38
CA SER A 178 -28.56 -24.59 -22.50
C SER A 178 -27.83 -24.45 -21.16
N ARG A 179 -27.42 -25.57 -20.55
CA ARG A 179 -26.67 -25.55 -19.29
C ARG A 179 -25.33 -24.82 -19.43
N GLN A 180 -24.60 -25.03 -20.53
CA GLN A 180 -23.32 -24.37 -20.78
C GLN A 180 -23.48 -22.87 -21.00
N VAL A 181 -24.47 -22.45 -21.80
CA VAL A 181 -24.77 -21.02 -22.05
C VAL A 181 -25.15 -20.31 -20.76
N LEU A 182 -26.09 -20.87 -19.98
CA LEU A 182 -26.50 -20.29 -18.71
C LEU A 182 -25.36 -20.27 -17.68
N GLN A 183 -24.54 -21.33 -17.63
CA GLN A 183 -23.37 -21.38 -16.77
C GLN A 183 -22.34 -20.31 -17.16
N GLN A 184 -22.10 -20.09 -18.45
CA GLN A 184 -21.20 -19.02 -18.92
C GLN A 184 -21.70 -17.65 -18.46
N HIS A 185 -23.00 -17.34 -18.65
CA HIS A 185 -23.56 -16.08 -18.18
C HIS A 185 -23.44 -15.90 -16.67
N LEU A 186 -23.68 -16.97 -15.88
CA LEU A 186 -23.48 -16.93 -14.43
C LEU A 186 -22.01 -16.69 -14.06
N VAL A 187 -21.06 -17.33 -14.76
CA VAL A 187 -19.63 -17.11 -14.55
C VAL A 187 -19.25 -15.67 -14.89
N GLU A 188 -19.73 -15.11 -16.00
CA GLU A 188 -19.48 -13.73 -16.41
C GLU A 188 -20.03 -12.73 -15.37
N ALA A 189 -21.29 -12.92 -14.95
CA ALA A 189 -21.92 -12.07 -13.93
C ALA A 189 -21.19 -12.16 -12.58
N ALA A 190 -20.85 -13.36 -12.12
CA ALA A 190 -20.09 -13.57 -10.88
C ALA A 190 -18.68 -12.98 -10.98
N THR A 191 -18.04 -13.07 -12.15
CA THR A 191 -16.74 -12.45 -12.43
C THR A 191 -16.83 -10.94 -12.26
N ARG A 192 -17.78 -10.28 -12.94
CA ARG A 192 -18.00 -8.83 -12.82
C ARG A 192 -18.31 -8.40 -11.39
N LEU A 193 -19.15 -9.15 -10.69
CA LEU A 193 -19.48 -8.87 -9.29
C LEU A 193 -18.24 -8.98 -8.38
N SER A 194 -17.41 -10.00 -8.59
CA SER A 194 -16.16 -10.18 -7.85
C SER A 194 -15.14 -9.06 -8.12
N GLU A 195 -15.04 -8.59 -9.36
CA GLU A 195 -14.19 -7.46 -9.75
C GLU A 195 -14.63 -6.16 -9.08
N VAL A 196 -15.94 -5.88 -9.07
CA VAL A 196 -16.51 -4.68 -8.42
C VAL A 196 -16.27 -4.72 -6.91
N HIS A 197 -16.61 -5.83 -6.24
CA HIS A 197 -16.39 -5.96 -4.79
C HIS A 197 -14.89 -5.82 -4.43
N GLY A 198 -14.01 -6.48 -5.18
CA GLY A 198 -12.56 -6.40 -4.97
C GLY A 198 -12.02 -4.98 -5.18
N ARG A 199 -12.48 -4.27 -6.22
CA ARG A 199 -12.08 -2.88 -6.48
C ARG A 199 -12.56 -1.94 -5.37
N CYS A 200 -13.82 -2.06 -4.94
CA CYS A 200 -14.35 -1.27 -3.84
C CYS A 200 -13.53 -1.48 -2.56
N LEU A 201 -13.27 -2.74 -2.20
CA LEU A 201 -12.46 -3.06 -1.03
C LEU A 201 -11.04 -2.46 -1.10
N ASN A 202 -10.38 -2.56 -2.25
CA ASN A 202 -9.05 -1.98 -2.44
C ASN A 202 -9.03 -0.45 -2.26
N ILE A 203 -10.09 0.26 -2.70
CA ILE A 203 -10.20 1.71 -2.46
C ILE A 203 -10.23 2.02 -0.96
N PHE A 204 -11.03 1.28 -0.18
CA PHE A 204 -11.10 1.48 1.27
C PHE A 204 -9.79 1.13 1.97
N ILE A 205 -9.14 0.04 1.56
CA ILE A 205 -7.83 -0.36 2.11
C ILE A 205 -6.77 0.71 1.81
N ASN A 206 -6.67 1.18 0.56
CA ASN A 206 -5.72 2.22 0.16
C ASN A 206 -5.96 3.54 0.91
N GLN A 207 -7.23 3.96 1.04
CA GLN A 207 -7.58 5.14 1.83
C GLN A 207 -7.16 4.99 3.29
N ALA A 208 -7.29 3.78 3.88
CA ALA A 208 -6.82 3.53 5.24
C ALA A 208 -5.30 3.64 5.37
N PHE A 209 -4.54 3.18 4.37
CA PHE A 209 -3.09 3.37 4.32
C PHE A 209 -2.71 4.85 4.29
N ASP A 210 -3.34 5.64 3.42
CA ASP A 210 -3.07 7.07 3.29
C ASP A 210 -3.39 7.83 4.59
N MET A 211 -4.53 7.51 5.22
CA MET A 211 -4.91 8.10 6.51
C MET A 211 -3.92 7.73 7.62
N GLN A 212 -3.49 6.47 7.73
CA GLN A 212 -2.49 6.10 8.74
C GLN A 212 -1.14 6.76 8.48
N ARG A 213 -0.72 6.87 7.21
CA ARG A 213 0.50 7.55 6.85
C ARG A 213 0.47 9.01 7.30
N ASP A 214 -0.62 9.72 7.06
CA ASP A 214 -0.82 11.09 7.53
C ASP A 214 -0.78 11.19 9.07
N LEU A 215 -1.47 10.28 9.77
CA LEU A 215 -1.46 10.18 11.25
C LEU A 215 -0.05 10.00 11.83
N GLN A 216 0.84 9.32 11.13
CA GLN A 216 2.22 9.07 11.59
C GLN A 216 3.22 10.15 11.15
N ILE A 217 3.11 10.64 9.91
CA ILE A 217 4.11 11.53 9.30
C ILE A 217 3.92 12.96 9.78
N THR A 218 2.69 13.45 9.86
CA THR A 218 2.40 14.86 10.19
C THR A 218 2.98 15.25 11.56
N PRO A 219 2.76 14.49 12.66
CA PRO A 219 3.38 14.80 13.95
C PRO A 219 4.91 14.78 13.92
N LYS A 220 5.52 13.79 13.24
CA LYS A 220 6.98 13.68 13.11
C LYS A 220 7.59 14.86 12.35
N ARG A 221 6.91 15.36 11.31
CA ARG A 221 7.34 16.54 10.54
C ARG A 221 7.24 17.83 11.37
N LEU A 222 6.19 17.98 12.17
CA LEU A 222 6.04 19.12 13.10
C LEU A 222 7.13 19.10 14.17
N GLU A 223 7.39 17.94 14.76
CA GLU A 223 8.47 17.76 15.74
C GLU A 223 9.86 17.98 15.14
N TYR A 224 10.10 17.49 13.92
CA TYR A 224 11.35 17.76 13.20
C TYR A 224 11.55 19.26 12.93
N THR A 225 10.49 19.95 12.50
CA THR A 225 10.49 21.40 12.29
C THR A 225 10.84 22.16 13.57
N ARG A 226 10.20 21.78 14.69
CA ARG A 226 10.49 22.34 16.02
C ARG A 226 11.94 22.12 16.44
N ARG A 227 12.45 20.89 16.27
CA ARG A 227 13.82 20.55 16.65
C ARG A 227 14.83 21.34 15.82
N LYS A 228 14.62 21.44 14.51
CA LYS A 228 15.51 22.19 13.63
C LYS A 228 15.54 23.67 13.98
N GLU A 229 14.38 24.26 14.29
CA GLU A 229 14.33 25.66 14.73
C GLU A 229 15.01 25.88 16.08
N ASN A 230 14.80 25.01 17.07
CA ASN A 230 15.54 25.05 18.33
C ASN A 230 17.07 24.93 18.12
N GLU A 231 17.52 24.01 17.25
CA GLU A 231 18.94 23.85 16.91
C GLU A 231 19.52 25.16 16.31
N LEU A 232 18.77 25.86 15.45
CA LEU A 232 19.19 27.16 14.94
C LEU A 232 19.22 28.21 16.04
N TYR A 233 18.16 28.32 16.84
CA TYR A 233 18.07 29.29 17.93
C TYR A 233 19.26 29.15 18.87
N GLU A 234 19.56 27.93 19.33
CA GLU A 234 20.71 27.64 20.19
C GLU A 234 22.05 27.97 19.52
N SER A 235 22.18 27.69 18.21
CA SER A 235 23.39 28.03 17.45
C SER A 235 23.60 29.55 17.36
N LEU A 236 22.55 30.30 16.99
CA LEU A 236 22.57 31.76 16.88
C LEU A 236 22.75 32.43 18.24
N MET A 237 22.12 31.90 19.28
CA MET A 237 22.29 32.36 20.66
C MET A 237 23.70 32.07 21.18
N GLY A 238 24.24 30.90 20.83
CA GLY A 238 25.63 30.53 21.09
C GLY A 238 26.63 31.44 20.38
N ILE A 239 26.36 31.86 19.14
CA ILE A 239 27.15 32.86 18.41
C ILE A 239 27.05 34.21 19.11
N ALA A 240 25.85 34.66 19.47
CA ALA A 240 25.63 35.92 20.20
C ALA A 240 26.41 35.96 21.53
N ASN A 241 26.46 34.83 22.24
CA ASN A 241 27.14 34.70 23.53
C ASN A 241 28.67 34.57 23.38
N ARG A 242 29.16 33.76 22.43
CA ARG A 242 30.61 33.56 22.21
C ARG A 242 31.29 34.74 21.53
N LYS A 243 30.58 35.46 20.65
CA LYS A 243 31.15 36.56 19.87
C LYS A 243 31.14 37.90 20.56
N GLN A 244 30.71 38.04 21.82
CA GLN A 244 30.75 39.35 22.50
C GLN A 244 32.18 39.94 22.54
N GLU A 245 33.20 39.09 22.73
CA GLU A 245 34.61 39.51 22.74
C GLU A 245 35.15 39.76 21.32
N GLU A 246 34.78 38.92 20.34
CA GLU A 246 35.11 39.16 18.92
C GLU A 246 34.39 40.40 18.35
N MET A 247 33.19 40.72 18.83
CA MET A 247 32.46 41.94 18.47
C MET A 247 33.16 43.17 19.01
N LYS A 248 33.73 43.08 20.21
CA LYS A 248 34.56 44.15 20.77
C LYS A 248 35.80 44.37 19.90
N GLU A 249 36.48 43.30 19.47
CA GLU A 249 37.61 43.41 18.53
C GLU A 249 37.18 43.95 17.15
N MET A 250 36.06 43.48 16.60
CA MET A 250 35.49 43.97 15.34
C MET A 250 35.08 45.45 15.43
N ILE A 251 34.54 45.90 16.56
CA ILE A 251 34.20 47.31 16.82
C ILE A 251 35.48 48.14 16.91
N VAL A 252 36.53 47.65 17.56
CA VAL A 252 37.84 48.32 17.63
C VAL A 252 38.46 48.44 16.23
N ASP A 253 38.47 47.36 15.45
CA ASP A 253 38.97 47.33 14.08
C ASP A 253 38.15 48.25 13.15
N THR A 254 36.82 48.21 13.26
CA THR A 254 35.93 49.05 12.45
C THR A 254 36.05 50.53 12.84
N LEU A 255 36.18 50.85 14.13
CA LEU A 255 36.51 52.21 14.59
C LEU A 255 37.86 52.68 14.07
N GLY A 256 38.87 51.80 14.03
CA GLY A 256 40.19 52.11 13.48
C GLY A 256 40.14 52.42 11.98
N ASN A 257 39.43 51.59 11.22
CA ASN A 257 39.31 51.72 9.76
C ASN A 257 38.42 52.90 9.33
N MET A 258 37.36 53.19 10.09
CA MET A 258 36.44 54.31 9.80
C MET A 258 36.87 55.63 10.43
N LYS A 259 37.97 55.66 11.21
CA LYS A 259 38.37 56.84 11.99
C LYS A 259 38.49 58.08 11.11
N GLU A 260 39.29 58.03 10.05
CA GLU A 260 39.49 59.20 9.18
C GLU A 260 38.21 59.60 8.42
N GLU A 261 37.41 58.62 7.97
CA GLU A 261 36.13 58.89 7.29
C GLU A 261 35.12 59.59 8.22
N LEU A 262 35.01 59.15 9.47
CA LEU A 262 34.13 59.77 10.48
C LEU A 262 34.60 61.18 10.86
N LEU A 263 35.92 61.41 10.86
CA LEU A 263 36.50 62.72 11.12
C LEU A 263 36.20 63.71 9.98
N ASP A 264 36.24 63.24 8.73
CA ASP A 264 35.89 64.05 7.55
C ASP A 264 34.38 64.32 7.45
N ASP A 265 33.55 63.32 7.75
CA ASP A 265 32.09 63.46 7.84
C ASP A 265 31.69 64.46 8.94
N ALA A 266 32.36 64.43 10.09
CA ALA A 266 32.13 65.40 11.15
C ALA A 266 32.61 66.82 10.78
N ALA A 267 33.74 66.94 10.08
CA ALA A 267 34.27 68.22 9.62
C ALA A 267 33.34 68.91 8.61
N SER A 268 32.72 68.13 7.73
CA SER A 268 31.77 68.58 6.70
C SER A 268 30.31 68.68 7.20
N MET A 269 30.03 68.28 8.44
CA MET A 269 28.68 68.24 9.00
C MET A 269 28.05 69.64 9.13
N GLU A 270 26.83 69.80 8.62
CA GLU A 270 25.96 70.93 8.91
C GLU A 270 25.06 70.62 10.11
N PHE A 271 24.97 71.55 11.06
CA PHE A 271 24.15 71.36 12.26
C PHE A 271 22.70 71.74 12.00
N ARG A 272 21.79 70.90 12.45
CA ARG A 272 20.35 71.18 12.38
C ARG A 272 19.95 72.11 13.52
N ASP A 273 19.12 73.11 13.20
CA ASP A 273 18.54 74.07 14.15
C ASP A 273 19.56 74.92 14.93
N ILE A 274 20.77 75.13 14.39
CA ILE A 274 21.82 75.96 15.00
C ILE A 274 22.41 76.89 13.94
N ILE A 275 22.41 78.20 14.21
CA ILE A 275 23.01 79.21 13.34
C ILE A 275 24.45 79.43 13.80
N ILE A 276 25.43 79.07 12.94
CA ILE A 276 26.85 79.30 13.21
C ILE A 276 27.23 80.67 12.64
N PRO A 277 27.78 81.61 13.45
CA PRO A 277 28.25 82.91 12.94
C PRO A 277 29.48 82.76 12.04
N GLU A 278 29.51 83.43 10.88
CA GLU A 278 30.63 83.38 9.92
C GLU A 278 31.91 84.08 10.42
N SER A 279 31.82 84.94 11.45
CA SER A 279 32.90 85.83 11.92
C SER A 279 33.77 85.27 13.05
N GLY A 280 33.64 83.99 13.41
CA GLY A 280 34.43 83.39 14.50
C GLY A 280 34.03 83.83 15.92
N GLU A 281 32.83 84.40 16.07
CA GLU A 281 32.27 84.82 17.35
C GLU A 281 31.90 83.63 18.26
N PRO A 282 32.01 83.81 19.60
CA PRO A 282 31.73 82.75 20.57
C PRO A 282 30.25 82.33 20.58
N VAL A 283 30.00 81.06 20.32
CA VAL A 283 28.66 80.44 20.29
C VAL A 283 28.17 80.15 21.71
N SER A 284 26.85 80.20 21.95
CA SER A 284 26.28 79.97 23.28
C SER A 284 26.62 78.56 23.82
N SER A 285 26.83 78.44 25.13
CA SER A 285 27.12 77.14 25.78
C SER A 285 26.01 76.09 25.53
N LYS A 286 24.77 76.52 25.26
CA LYS A 286 23.64 75.63 24.95
C LYS A 286 23.74 75.06 23.54
N ASP A 287 24.17 75.88 22.58
CA ASP A 287 24.31 75.49 21.17
C ASP A 287 25.56 74.64 20.95
N ILE A 288 26.67 74.97 21.63
CA ILE A 288 27.87 74.12 21.66
C ILE A 288 27.54 72.70 22.15
N LYS A 289 26.72 72.57 23.21
CA LYS A 289 26.25 71.26 23.70
C LYS A 289 25.43 70.51 22.65
N ARG A 290 24.58 71.21 21.90
CA ARG A 290 23.74 70.61 20.86
C ARG A 290 24.55 70.21 19.62
N CYS A 291 25.60 70.96 19.26
CA CYS A 291 26.58 70.59 18.24
C CYS A 291 27.35 69.31 18.62
N ILE A 292 27.87 69.23 19.85
CA ILE A 292 28.57 68.04 20.36
C ILE A 292 27.64 66.82 20.30
N GLN A 293 26.37 67.00 20.69
CA GLN A 293 25.37 65.93 20.65
C GLN A 293 25.11 65.42 19.21
N GLN A 294 24.97 66.33 18.24
CA GLN A 294 24.74 65.94 16.84
C GLN A 294 25.93 65.21 16.22
N ILE A 295 27.18 65.64 16.48
CA ILE A 295 28.40 64.94 16.02
C ILE A 295 28.45 63.52 16.60
N GLN A 296 28.13 63.36 17.87
CA GLN A 296 28.12 62.04 18.51
C GLN A 296 27.02 61.13 17.96
N GLU A 297 25.81 61.65 17.71
CA GLU A 297 24.72 60.90 17.08
C GLU A 297 25.11 60.40 15.68
N LEU A 298 25.81 61.22 14.89
CA LEU A 298 26.35 60.84 13.58
C LEU A 298 27.34 59.66 13.70
N ILE A 299 28.32 59.77 14.60
CA ILE A 299 29.35 58.74 14.82
C ILE A 299 28.74 57.42 15.27
N ILE A 300 27.82 57.45 16.24
CA ILE A 300 27.14 56.25 16.75
C ILE A 300 26.29 55.60 15.66
N SER A 301 25.56 56.41 14.88
CA SER A 301 24.69 55.93 13.81
C SER A 301 25.51 55.18 12.75
N ARG A 302 26.59 55.79 12.26
CA ARG A 302 27.49 55.18 11.27
C ARG A 302 28.20 53.93 11.80
N LEU A 303 28.65 53.96 13.05
CA LEU A 303 29.30 52.81 13.68
C LEU A 303 28.34 51.64 13.87
N ASN A 304 27.12 51.90 14.35
CA ASN A 304 26.09 50.87 14.49
C ASN A 304 25.77 50.24 13.14
N GLN A 305 25.66 51.04 12.07
CA GLN A 305 25.38 50.55 10.72
C GLN A 305 26.52 49.69 10.15
N ALA A 306 27.78 50.10 10.32
CA ALA A 306 28.93 49.35 9.84
C ALA A 306 29.13 48.01 10.57
N VAL A 307 28.97 48.02 11.90
CA VAL A 307 29.07 46.81 12.73
C VAL A 307 27.91 45.86 12.43
N ALA A 308 26.71 46.39 12.24
CA ALA A 308 25.54 45.62 11.81
C ALA A 308 25.80 44.88 10.48
N ASN A 309 26.31 45.58 9.47
CA ASN A 309 26.56 44.99 8.15
C ASN A 309 27.59 43.85 8.19
N LYS A 310 28.66 43.99 8.99
CA LYS A 310 29.65 42.90 9.19
C LYS A 310 29.08 41.70 9.96
N LEU A 311 28.10 41.92 10.85
CA LEU A 311 27.40 40.85 11.57
C LEU A 311 26.40 40.11 10.69
N ILE A 312 25.67 40.86 9.85
CA ILE A 312 24.63 40.36 8.95
C ILE A 312 25.23 39.30 8.00
N SER A 313 26.40 39.54 7.41
CA SER A 313 27.03 38.58 6.48
C SER A 313 27.34 37.20 7.09
N SER A 314 27.64 37.13 8.39
CA SER A 314 27.89 35.87 9.09
C SER A 314 26.60 35.15 9.51
N VAL A 315 25.53 35.91 9.76
CA VAL A 315 24.19 35.39 10.09
C VAL A 315 23.47 34.92 8.83
N ASP A 316 23.67 35.61 7.70
CA ASP A 316 23.06 35.30 6.40
C ASP A 316 23.39 33.88 5.92
N TYR A 317 24.64 33.42 6.08
CA TYR A 317 25.05 32.07 5.70
C TYR A 317 24.31 30.97 6.48
N LEU A 318 24.14 31.16 7.80
CA LEU A 318 23.38 30.22 8.65
C LEU A 318 21.87 30.30 8.35
N ARG A 319 21.37 31.51 8.06
CA ARG A 319 19.97 31.74 7.70
C ARG A 319 19.61 31.05 6.39
N GLU A 320 20.40 31.18 5.33
CA GLU A 320 20.08 30.59 4.02
C GLU A 320 20.01 29.05 4.07
N SER A 321 20.95 28.40 4.76
CA SER A 321 20.96 26.94 4.93
C SER A 321 19.71 26.43 5.68
N PHE A 322 19.32 27.17 6.72
CA PHE A 322 18.18 26.84 7.57
C PHE A 322 16.84 27.10 6.89
N VAL A 323 16.65 28.29 6.33
CA VAL A 323 15.41 28.72 5.68
C VAL A 323 15.09 27.79 4.51
N GLY A 324 16.09 27.42 3.70
CA GLY A 324 15.88 26.45 2.61
C GLY A 324 15.50 25.05 3.09
N THR A 325 15.89 24.65 4.31
CA THR A 325 15.48 23.37 4.91
C THR A 325 14.04 23.44 5.44
N LEU A 326 13.71 24.52 6.13
CA LEU A 326 12.38 24.78 6.68
C LEU A 326 11.33 24.96 5.58
N GLU A 327 11.65 25.71 4.53
CA GLU A 327 10.76 25.92 3.40
C GLU A 327 10.43 24.60 2.70
N ARG A 328 11.40 23.69 2.53
CA ARG A 328 11.14 22.34 2.00
C ARG A 328 10.25 21.50 2.93
N CYS A 329 10.51 21.52 4.23
CA CYS A 329 9.70 20.78 5.21
C CYS A 329 8.25 21.31 5.27
N LEU A 330 8.09 22.62 5.27
CA LEU A 330 6.81 23.32 5.33
C LEU A 330 6.03 23.19 4.02
N LYS A 331 6.67 23.34 2.86
CA LYS A 331 6.05 23.12 1.55
C LYS A 331 5.58 21.67 1.35
N SER A 332 6.35 20.70 1.85
CA SER A 332 5.91 19.30 1.86
C SER A 332 4.71 19.03 2.78
N LEU A 333 4.46 19.86 3.80
CA LEU A 333 3.25 19.79 4.62
C LEU A 333 2.02 20.40 3.94
N GLU A 334 2.21 21.27 2.93
CA GLU A 334 1.12 21.85 2.11
C GLU A 334 0.61 20.88 1.05
N GLU A 335 1.48 20.04 0.47
CA GLU A 335 1.14 19.08 -0.58
C GLU A 335 0.20 17.95 -0.09
N ASP A 336 0.09 17.72 1.23
CA ASP A 336 -0.74 16.67 1.85
C ASP A 336 -2.21 17.12 2.19
N GLY A 337 -2.74 18.15 1.52
CA GLY A 337 -4.21 18.32 1.40
C GLY A 337 -4.89 19.41 2.24
N SER A 338 -4.17 20.41 2.75
CA SER A 338 -4.74 21.58 3.45
C SER A 338 -4.18 22.89 2.87
N VAL A 339 -4.69 23.27 1.69
CA VAL A 339 -4.12 24.37 0.87
C VAL A 339 -4.30 25.76 1.49
N HIS A 340 -5.28 25.97 2.38
CA HIS A 340 -5.66 27.32 2.84
C HIS A 340 -5.27 27.70 4.27
N ILE A 341 -5.17 26.75 5.19
CA ILE A 341 -4.79 27.03 6.59
C ILE A 341 -3.26 27.12 6.69
N THR A 342 -2.57 26.21 6.01
CA THR A 342 -1.11 26.06 6.08
C THR A 342 -0.38 27.24 5.45
N SER A 343 -0.86 27.83 4.35
CA SER A 343 -0.19 28.93 3.64
C SER A 343 -0.06 30.24 4.44
N ASN A 344 -1.06 30.59 5.25
CA ASN A 344 -1.00 31.80 6.08
C ASN A 344 -0.05 31.60 7.27
N TYR A 345 -0.03 30.42 7.89
CA TYR A 345 0.92 30.09 8.95
C TYR A 345 2.32 29.89 8.40
N LEU A 346 2.48 29.32 7.19
CA LEU A 346 3.74 29.27 6.46
C LEU A 346 4.29 30.68 6.29
N LYS A 347 3.47 31.61 5.80
CA LYS A 347 3.86 33.01 5.63
C LYS A 347 4.23 33.66 6.95
N GLN A 348 3.53 33.36 8.04
CA GLN A 348 3.89 33.88 9.36
C GLN A 348 5.18 33.27 9.91
N ILE A 349 5.39 31.96 9.73
CA ILE A 349 6.59 31.22 10.15
C ILE A 349 7.81 31.67 9.32
N LEU A 350 7.65 31.75 8.01
CA LEU A 350 8.65 32.29 7.09
C LEU A 350 8.90 33.75 7.42
N ASN A 351 7.88 34.59 7.62
CA ASN A 351 8.09 36.00 8.01
C ASN A 351 8.80 36.11 9.36
N ALA A 352 8.50 35.26 10.35
CA ALA A 352 9.22 35.23 11.63
C ALA A 352 10.69 34.80 11.46
N ALA A 353 10.97 33.88 10.54
CA ALA A 353 12.31 33.45 10.18
C ALA A 353 13.07 34.45 9.27
N TYR A 354 12.37 35.20 8.42
CA TYR A 354 12.89 36.20 7.48
C TYR A 354 13.12 37.57 8.14
N HIS A 355 12.30 37.98 9.11
CA HIS A 355 12.40 39.29 9.78
C HIS A 355 13.39 39.35 10.94
N VAL A 356 14.44 38.54 10.93
CA VAL A 356 15.70 38.93 11.59
C VAL A 356 16.41 40.02 10.76
N GLU A 357 15.66 41.01 10.26
CA GLU A 357 16.25 42.27 9.82
C GLU A 357 16.70 42.99 11.08
N VAL A 358 17.99 42.96 11.35
CA VAL A 358 18.57 43.66 12.49
C VAL A 358 18.69 45.14 12.15
N THR A 359 17.55 45.84 12.13
CA THR A 359 17.52 47.31 12.04
C THR A 359 17.93 47.90 13.39
N PHE A 360 19.22 48.12 13.60
CA PHE A 360 19.72 48.79 14.79
C PHE A 360 19.25 50.25 14.79
N HIS A 361 18.17 50.53 15.52
CA HIS A 361 17.76 51.90 15.79
C HIS A 361 18.55 52.37 17.01
N SER A 362 19.07 53.59 16.95
CA SER A 362 19.81 54.25 18.04
C SER A 362 18.97 54.30 19.32
N GLY A 363 19.04 53.24 20.12
CA GLY A 363 18.26 53.09 21.34
C GLY A 363 18.69 54.09 22.41
N SER A 364 17.72 54.56 23.19
CA SER A 364 17.86 55.54 24.27
C SER A 364 18.89 55.18 25.36
N THR A 365 19.35 53.92 25.42
CA THR A 365 20.35 53.43 26.37
C THR A 365 21.79 53.77 25.98
N VAL A 366 22.15 53.73 24.70
CA VAL A 366 23.51 54.10 24.23
C VAL A 366 23.72 55.61 24.31
N THR A 367 22.69 56.37 23.94
CA THR A 367 22.69 57.84 24.02
C THR A 367 22.72 58.34 25.48
N ARG A 368 22.02 57.66 26.40
CA ARG A 368 22.06 57.95 27.84
C ARG A 368 23.39 57.58 28.51
N MET A 369 24.11 56.56 28.02
CA MET A 369 25.46 56.21 28.50
C MET A 369 26.51 57.26 28.12
N LEU A 370 26.41 57.84 26.93
CA LEU A 370 27.31 58.89 26.48
C LEU A 370 27.01 60.23 27.19
N TRP A 371 25.76 60.49 27.58
CA TRP A 371 25.39 61.65 28.40
C TRP A 371 26.18 61.78 29.72
N GLU A 372 26.51 60.65 30.35
CA GLU A 372 27.36 60.62 31.55
C GLU A 372 28.82 61.01 31.27
N GLN A 373 29.35 60.67 30.09
CA GLN A 373 30.70 61.05 29.65
C GLN A 373 30.74 62.49 29.11
N ILE A 374 29.65 62.95 28.50
CA ILE A 374 29.41 64.34 28.06
C ILE A 374 29.56 65.31 29.25
N LYS A 375 29.08 64.95 30.45
CA LYS A 375 29.34 65.75 31.66
C LYS A 375 30.83 65.95 31.92
N GLN A 376 31.67 64.93 31.71
CA GLN A 376 33.11 65.01 31.98
C GLN A 376 33.89 65.75 30.90
N ILE A 377 33.53 65.58 29.62
CA ILE A 377 34.16 66.29 28.51
C ILE A 377 33.77 67.77 28.53
N ILE A 378 32.49 68.08 28.74
CA ILE A 378 32.02 69.46 28.90
C ILE A 378 32.73 70.13 30.08
N GLN A 379 32.87 69.45 31.23
CA GLN A 379 33.59 70.00 32.38
C GLN A 379 35.05 70.36 32.08
N ARG A 380 35.72 69.66 31.16
CA ARG A 380 37.10 69.98 30.72
C ARG A 380 37.15 71.13 29.71
N ILE A 381 36.16 71.23 28.82
CA ILE A 381 36.11 72.24 27.75
C ILE A 381 35.61 73.60 28.27
N THR A 382 34.73 73.63 29.27
CA THR A 382 34.11 74.88 29.78
C THR A 382 35.04 75.82 30.53
N TRP A 383 36.33 75.49 30.70
CA TRP A 383 37.31 76.31 31.43
C TRP A 383 38.21 77.18 30.52
N VAL A 384 38.04 77.12 29.20
CA VAL A 384 38.71 77.98 28.23
C VAL A 384 37.66 78.69 27.37
N SER A 385 37.93 79.92 26.92
CA SER A 385 37.05 80.76 26.11
C SER A 385 36.29 79.98 25.03
N PRO A 386 35.01 80.30 24.72
CA PRO A 386 34.18 79.49 23.84
C PRO A 386 34.86 79.31 22.47
N PRO A 387 35.09 78.08 22.01
CA PRO A 387 35.77 77.84 20.75
C PRO A 387 34.89 78.25 19.57
N ALA A 388 35.51 78.83 18.53
CA ALA A 388 34.86 79.01 17.23
C ALA A 388 34.57 77.63 16.62
N ILE A 389 33.36 77.43 16.08
CA ILE A 389 32.91 76.16 15.49
C ILE A 389 33.52 76.00 14.08
N THR A 390 34.83 75.75 14.03
CA THR A 390 35.58 75.50 12.81
C THR A 390 35.55 74.02 12.42
N SER A 391 35.89 73.70 11.17
CA SER A 391 36.03 72.31 10.70
C SER A 391 37.01 71.52 11.56
N GLU A 392 38.09 72.17 12.00
CA GLU A 392 39.11 71.61 12.88
C GLU A 392 38.59 71.35 14.30
N TRP A 393 37.72 72.22 14.81
CA TRP A 393 37.01 71.98 16.07
C TRP A 393 36.06 70.79 15.97
N LYS A 394 35.27 70.69 14.89
CA LYS A 394 34.37 69.53 14.66
C LYS A 394 35.16 68.22 14.58
N ARG A 395 36.30 68.22 13.88
CA ARG A 395 37.23 67.08 13.78
C ARG A 395 37.75 66.68 15.16
N LYS A 396 38.15 67.66 15.99
CA LYS A 396 38.62 67.41 17.36
C LYS A 396 37.53 66.86 18.28
N VAL A 397 36.31 67.39 18.22
CA VAL A 397 35.16 66.88 18.96
C VAL A 397 34.80 65.46 18.55
N ALA A 398 34.85 65.15 17.26
CA ALA A 398 34.63 63.81 16.73
C ALA A 398 35.74 62.83 17.18
N GLN A 399 37.00 63.28 17.20
CA GLN A 399 38.12 62.50 17.70
C GLN A 399 37.96 62.16 19.19
N ASP A 400 37.65 63.16 20.03
CA ASP A 400 37.40 62.96 21.46
C ASP A 400 36.17 62.06 21.71
N ALA A 401 35.16 62.13 20.85
CA ALA A 401 33.99 61.24 20.88
C ALA A 401 34.35 59.78 20.53
N ILE A 402 35.20 59.56 19.52
CA ILE A 402 35.72 58.25 19.14
C ILE A 402 36.58 57.65 20.25
N GLU A 403 37.45 58.44 20.87
CA GLU A 403 38.35 57.99 21.94
C GLU A 403 37.62 57.72 23.26
N SER A 404 36.48 58.37 23.50
CA SER A 404 35.62 58.12 24.68
C SER A 404 34.63 56.96 24.50
N LEU A 405 34.48 56.41 23.28
CA LEU A 405 33.63 55.24 23.01
C LEU A 405 34.28 53.97 23.58
N SER A 406 33.64 53.37 24.59
CA SER A 406 34.04 52.06 25.09
C SER A 406 33.50 50.96 24.17
N ALA A 407 34.38 50.37 23.35
CA ALA A 407 34.05 49.23 22.49
C ALA A 407 33.40 48.07 23.26
N SER A 408 33.80 47.84 24.52
CA SER A 408 33.22 46.82 25.41
C SER A 408 31.75 47.11 25.77
N LYS A 409 31.40 48.38 26.04
CA LYS A 409 30.00 48.77 26.33
C LYS A 409 29.12 48.73 25.08
N LEU A 410 29.66 49.14 23.93
CA LEU A 410 28.95 49.10 22.65
C LEU A 410 28.67 47.65 22.22
N ALA A 411 29.68 46.77 22.30
CA ALA A 411 29.54 45.34 22.05
C ALA A 411 28.45 44.71 22.91
N LYS A 412 28.43 45.02 24.23
CA LYS A 412 27.38 44.57 25.16
C LYS A 412 25.98 45.05 24.75
N SER A 413 25.84 46.31 24.32
CA SER A 413 24.55 46.87 23.88
C SER A 413 24.04 46.20 22.60
N ILE A 414 24.90 46.05 21.59
CA ILE A 414 24.59 45.41 20.31
C ILE A 414 24.22 43.94 20.52
N CYS A 415 25.01 43.19 21.30
CA CYS A 415 24.71 41.80 21.67
C CYS A 415 23.39 41.68 22.42
N SER A 416 23.07 42.63 23.31
CA SER A 416 21.78 42.62 24.01
C SER A 416 20.61 42.82 23.06
N GLN A 417 20.68 43.79 22.14
CA GLN A 417 19.62 44.04 21.17
C GLN A 417 19.42 42.85 20.21
N PHE A 418 20.52 42.23 19.78
CA PHE A 418 20.48 41.04 18.94
C PHE A 418 19.82 39.86 19.65
N ARG A 419 20.20 39.58 20.91
CA ARG A 419 19.57 38.52 21.73
C ARG A 419 18.07 38.75 21.92
N THR A 420 17.65 39.97 22.23
CA THR A 420 16.23 40.30 22.39
C THR A 420 15.43 40.05 21.11
N ARG A 421 15.99 40.40 19.93
CA ARG A 421 15.34 40.12 18.64
C ARG A 421 15.27 38.63 18.31
N LEU A 422 16.37 37.90 18.53
CA LEU A 422 16.38 36.44 18.36
C LEU A 422 15.34 35.78 19.25
N ASN A 423 15.23 36.20 20.52
CA ASN A 423 14.25 35.65 21.44
C ASN A 423 12.81 35.94 21.01
N SER A 424 12.55 37.17 20.54
CA SER A 424 11.22 37.54 20.02
C SER A 424 10.86 36.78 18.75
N SER A 425 11.82 36.52 17.84
CA SER A 425 11.62 35.73 16.62
C SER A 425 11.33 34.26 16.96
N HIS A 426 12.10 33.67 17.89
CA HIS A 426 11.88 32.32 18.40
C HIS A 426 10.50 32.14 19.04
N GLU A 427 10.10 33.08 19.91
CA GLU A 427 8.76 33.07 20.54
C GLU A 427 7.63 33.18 19.50
N ALA A 428 7.79 34.04 18.49
CA ALA A 428 6.83 34.18 17.41
C ALA A 428 6.73 32.91 16.57
N PHE A 429 7.86 32.29 16.22
CA PHE A 429 7.91 31.02 15.51
C PHE A 429 7.21 29.92 16.30
N ALA A 430 7.54 29.77 17.59
CA ALA A 430 6.94 28.78 18.46
C ALA A 430 5.41 28.97 18.60
N ALA A 431 4.94 30.22 18.66
CA ALA A 431 3.51 30.53 18.67
C ALA A 431 2.81 30.14 17.36
N SER A 432 3.39 30.47 16.20
CA SER A 432 2.83 30.09 14.90
C SER A 432 2.86 28.57 14.68
N LEU A 433 3.91 27.88 15.13
CA LEU A 433 4.00 26.42 15.04
C LEU A 433 2.94 25.74 15.93
N ARG A 434 2.69 26.24 17.15
CA ARG A 434 1.60 25.75 18.01
C ARG A 434 0.24 25.93 17.36
N GLN A 435 -0.01 27.08 16.74
CA GLN A 435 -1.28 27.33 16.05
C GLN A 435 -1.48 26.41 14.84
N LEU A 436 -0.41 26.09 14.12
CA LEU A 436 -0.41 25.07 13.07
C LEU A 436 -0.67 23.67 13.64
N GLU A 437 -0.02 23.31 14.75
CA GLU A 437 -0.25 22.06 15.47
C GLU A 437 -1.70 21.90 15.91
N ASP A 438 -2.32 22.93 16.49
CA ASP A 438 -3.73 22.92 16.90
C ASP A 438 -4.66 22.71 15.70
N GLY A 439 -4.38 23.37 14.57
CA GLY A 439 -5.12 23.20 13.33
C GLY A 439 -5.01 21.78 12.75
N HIS A 440 -3.82 21.18 12.81
CA HIS A 440 -3.62 19.80 12.39
C HIS A 440 -4.18 18.79 13.41
N SER A 441 -4.17 19.08 14.72
CA SER A 441 -4.66 18.17 15.77
C SER A 441 -6.12 17.81 15.54
N GLY A 442 -7.00 18.80 15.35
CA GLY A 442 -8.42 18.55 15.09
C GLY A 442 -8.68 17.82 13.75
N ARG A 443 -7.82 18.01 12.75
CA ARG A 443 -7.88 17.25 11.48
C ARG A 443 -7.43 15.80 11.70
N LEU A 444 -6.34 15.59 12.43
CA LEU A 444 -5.78 14.27 12.73
C LEU A 444 -6.76 13.43 13.58
N GLU A 445 -7.41 14.01 14.59
CA GLU A 445 -8.46 13.33 15.36
C GLU A 445 -9.60 12.82 14.47
N ARG A 446 -10.11 13.66 13.55
CA ARG A 446 -11.14 13.25 12.58
C ARG A 446 -10.63 12.16 11.63
N THR A 447 -9.38 12.26 11.19
CA THR A 447 -8.73 11.26 10.35
C THR A 447 -8.60 9.92 11.10
N GLU A 448 -8.27 9.94 12.39
CA GLU A 448 -8.20 8.75 13.24
C GLU A 448 -9.57 8.09 13.38
N ASP A 449 -10.63 8.86 13.65
CA ASP A 449 -12.01 8.36 13.72
C ASP A 449 -12.47 7.72 12.40
N LEU A 450 -12.19 8.37 11.26
CA LEU A 450 -12.49 7.84 9.93
C LEU A 450 -11.71 6.56 9.65
N TRP A 451 -10.41 6.55 9.95
CA TRP A 451 -9.57 5.38 9.81
C TRP A 451 -10.06 4.20 10.66
N LEU A 452 -10.49 4.46 11.90
CA LEU A 452 -11.07 3.43 12.77
C LEU A 452 -12.36 2.82 12.18
N ARG A 453 -13.25 3.64 11.61
CA ARG A 453 -14.48 3.16 10.94
C ARG A 453 -14.17 2.33 9.70
N VAL A 454 -13.28 2.82 8.83
CA VAL A 454 -12.86 2.07 7.64
C VAL A 454 -12.29 0.71 8.04
N ARG A 455 -11.43 0.71 9.07
CA ARG A 455 -10.73 -0.49 9.54
C ARG A 455 -11.64 -1.50 10.23
N LYS A 456 -12.56 -1.05 11.09
CA LYS A 456 -13.38 -1.94 11.95
C LYS A 456 -14.73 -2.30 11.34
N GLU A 457 -15.28 -1.47 10.44
CA GLU A 457 -16.65 -1.62 9.96
C GLU A 457 -16.71 -1.81 8.44
N HIS A 458 -16.15 -0.87 7.66
CA HIS A 458 -16.39 -0.86 6.21
C HIS A 458 -15.56 -1.92 5.46
N ALA A 459 -14.24 -1.94 5.66
CA ALA A 459 -13.37 -2.90 4.96
C ALA A 459 -13.73 -4.36 5.27
N PRO A 460 -13.99 -4.77 6.53
CA PRO A 460 -14.33 -6.16 6.82
C PRO A 460 -15.68 -6.60 6.20
N ARG A 461 -16.68 -5.71 6.15
CA ARG A 461 -17.97 -6.01 5.50
C ARG A 461 -17.84 -6.13 3.99
N LEU A 462 -17.05 -5.26 3.35
CA LEU A 462 -16.77 -5.35 1.91
C LEU A 462 -15.94 -6.61 1.58
N ALA A 463 -15.01 -7.00 2.45
CA ALA A 463 -14.26 -8.23 2.32
C ALA A 463 -15.16 -9.46 2.34
N ARG A 464 -16.18 -9.49 3.20
CA ARG A 464 -17.18 -10.55 3.19
C ARG A 464 -17.92 -10.65 1.85
N LEU A 465 -18.40 -9.52 1.32
CA LEU A 465 -19.07 -9.50 0.00
C LEU A 465 -18.13 -9.95 -1.12
N SER A 466 -16.85 -9.58 -1.04
CA SER A 466 -15.82 -10.01 -1.99
C SER A 466 -15.57 -11.52 -1.91
N LEU A 467 -15.47 -12.08 -0.69
CA LEU A 467 -15.35 -13.53 -0.48
C LEU A 467 -16.58 -14.29 -1.01
N GLU A 468 -17.79 -13.78 -0.76
CA GLU A 468 -19.05 -14.40 -1.21
C GLU A 468 -19.15 -14.43 -2.74
N SER A 469 -18.91 -13.30 -3.42
CA SER A 469 -18.95 -13.24 -4.88
C SER A 469 -17.83 -14.06 -5.52
N ARG A 470 -16.64 -14.10 -4.90
CA ARG A 470 -15.52 -14.91 -5.37
C ARG A 470 -15.77 -16.40 -5.18
N SER A 471 -16.32 -16.80 -4.04
CA SER A 471 -16.74 -18.18 -3.80
C SER A 471 -17.76 -18.64 -4.82
N LEU A 472 -18.75 -17.80 -5.14
CA LEU A 472 -19.73 -18.11 -6.18
C LEU A 472 -19.05 -18.36 -7.54
N GLN A 473 -18.13 -17.48 -7.94
CA GLN A 473 -17.36 -17.63 -9.17
C GLN A 473 -16.55 -18.94 -9.18
N ASP A 474 -15.80 -19.23 -8.12
CA ASP A 474 -14.98 -20.43 -8.00
C ASP A 474 -15.84 -21.72 -8.08
N VAL A 475 -17.02 -21.73 -7.45
CA VAL A 475 -17.99 -22.85 -7.55
C VAL A 475 -18.55 -23.01 -8.96
N LEU A 476 -18.87 -21.91 -9.64
CA LEU A 476 -19.40 -21.95 -11.01
C LEU A 476 -18.35 -22.44 -12.01
N LEU A 477 -17.07 -22.11 -11.80
CA LEU A 477 -15.96 -22.51 -12.65
C LEU A 477 -15.51 -23.96 -12.42
N HIS A 478 -15.43 -24.39 -11.15
CA HIS A 478 -14.70 -25.61 -10.79
C HIS A 478 -15.55 -26.62 -9.99
N GLY A 479 -16.77 -26.24 -9.60
CA GLY A 479 -17.60 -27.02 -8.70
C GLY A 479 -17.09 -27.02 -7.26
N LYS A 480 -17.84 -27.67 -6.36
CA LYS A 480 -17.40 -27.83 -4.97
C LYS A 480 -16.21 -28.81 -4.89
N PRO A 481 -15.16 -28.48 -4.11
CA PRO A 481 -14.04 -29.39 -3.89
C PRO A 481 -14.50 -30.64 -3.12
N LYS A 482 -13.88 -31.78 -3.42
CA LYS A 482 -14.11 -33.02 -2.68
C LYS A 482 -13.23 -33.04 -1.44
N LEU A 483 -13.85 -33.23 -0.27
CA LEU A 483 -13.13 -33.44 0.99
C LEU A 483 -12.64 -34.90 1.06
N GLY A 484 -11.33 -35.08 1.11
CA GLY A 484 -10.69 -36.36 1.39
C GLY A 484 -10.47 -36.58 2.88
N ARG A 485 -9.49 -37.45 3.22
CA ARG A 485 -9.11 -37.72 4.61
C ARG A 485 -8.56 -36.47 5.31
N GLU A 486 -8.76 -36.38 6.62
CA GLU A 486 -8.13 -35.36 7.47
C GLU A 486 -6.60 -35.52 7.44
N LEU A 487 -5.89 -34.44 7.14
CA LEU A 487 -4.43 -34.34 7.19
C LEU A 487 -3.96 -33.76 8.53
N GLY A 488 -4.76 -32.89 9.14
CA GLY A 488 -4.48 -32.32 10.44
C GLY A 488 -5.57 -31.37 10.91
N ARG A 489 -5.60 -31.11 12.22
CA ARG A 489 -6.54 -30.22 12.88
C ARG A 489 -5.80 -29.20 13.72
N GLY A 490 -6.11 -27.93 13.49
CA GLY A 490 -5.55 -26.80 14.21
C GLY A 490 -6.62 -26.01 14.94
N GLN A 491 -6.19 -24.90 15.57
CA GLN A 491 -7.09 -23.99 16.26
C GLN A 491 -8.10 -23.33 15.31
N TYR A 492 -7.70 -23.08 14.05
CA TYR A 492 -8.49 -22.33 13.07
C TYR A 492 -9.29 -23.23 12.12
N GLY A 493 -9.29 -24.55 12.34
CA GLY A 493 -10.04 -25.48 11.50
C GLY A 493 -9.34 -26.78 11.20
N VAL A 494 -9.84 -27.47 10.19
CA VAL A 494 -9.40 -28.82 9.79
C VAL A 494 -8.84 -28.75 8.37
N VAL A 495 -7.72 -29.44 8.13
CA VAL A 495 -7.10 -29.56 6.81
C VAL A 495 -7.37 -30.96 6.29
N TYR A 496 -7.93 -31.05 5.09
CA TYR A 496 -8.25 -32.28 4.40
C TYR A 496 -7.39 -32.44 3.15
N LEU A 497 -7.18 -33.69 2.75
CA LEU A 497 -6.64 -34.03 1.44
C LEU A 497 -7.65 -33.61 0.37
N CYS A 498 -7.17 -32.99 -0.70
CA CYS A 498 -7.96 -32.75 -1.90
C CYS A 498 -7.10 -33.16 -3.11
N ASP A 499 -7.46 -34.25 -3.80
CA ASP A 499 -6.61 -34.77 -4.86
C ASP A 499 -6.42 -33.71 -5.96
N SER A 500 -7.52 -33.23 -6.56
CA SER A 500 -7.49 -32.18 -7.57
C SER A 500 -8.69 -31.26 -7.50
N TRP A 501 -8.50 -29.98 -7.81
CA TRP A 501 -9.59 -29.01 -7.96
C TRP A 501 -9.22 -27.92 -8.97
N GLY A 502 -10.10 -27.60 -9.91
CA GLY A 502 -9.85 -26.57 -10.92
C GLY A 502 -8.62 -26.80 -11.81
N GLY A 503 -8.22 -28.06 -12.03
CA GLY A 503 -6.99 -28.42 -12.76
C GLY A 503 -5.71 -28.38 -11.91
N HIS A 504 -5.80 -27.96 -10.64
CA HIS A 504 -4.68 -28.00 -9.71
C HIS A 504 -4.54 -29.38 -9.05
N PHE A 505 -3.31 -29.86 -8.93
CA PHE A 505 -2.92 -31.08 -8.23
C PHE A 505 -1.44 -30.96 -7.80
N PRO A 506 -1.05 -31.38 -6.58
CA PRO A 506 -1.90 -31.84 -5.49
C PRO A 506 -2.46 -30.68 -4.64
N CYS A 507 -3.68 -30.82 -4.12
CA CYS A 507 -4.33 -29.80 -3.30
C CYS A 507 -4.51 -30.19 -1.83
N ALA A 508 -4.65 -29.18 -0.97
CA ALA A 508 -5.07 -29.28 0.41
C ALA A 508 -6.26 -28.36 0.62
N LEU A 509 -7.20 -28.78 1.46
CA LEU A 509 -8.40 -28.02 1.75
C LEU A 509 -8.47 -27.69 3.23
N LYS A 510 -8.36 -26.42 3.60
CA LYS A 510 -8.53 -25.96 4.98
C LYS A 510 -9.97 -25.48 5.16
N SER A 511 -10.74 -26.16 6.00
CA SER A 511 -12.08 -25.73 6.40
C SER A 511 -11.98 -24.83 7.63
N VAL A 512 -12.48 -23.60 7.53
CA VAL A 512 -12.59 -22.66 8.64
C VAL A 512 -14.06 -22.44 8.95
N VAL A 513 -14.46 -22.64 10.20
CA VAL A 513 -15.83 -22.40 10.68
C VAL A 513 -15.79 -21.16 11.56
N PRO A 514 -16.25 -19.99 11.07
CA PRO A 514 -16.22 -18.76 11.86
C PRO A 514 -17.29 -18.84 12.96
N PRO A 515 -16.93 -18.64 14.24
CA PRO A 515 -17.87 -18.79 15.35
C PRO A 515 -18.86 -17.62 15.47
N ASP A 516 -18.52 -16.44 14.93
CA ASP A 516 -19.37 -15.24 14.95
C ASP A 516 -19.10 -14.36 13.72
N GLU A 517 -19.86 -13.27 13.60
CA GLU A 517 -19.76 -12.32 12.48
C GLU A 517 -18.40 -11.61 12.43
N LYS A 518 -17.78 -11.33 13.57
CA LYS A 518 -16.47 -10.66 13.62
C LYS A 518 -15.40 -11.57 13.01
N HIS A 519 -15.33 -12.82 13.43
CA HIS A 519 -14.38 -13.80 12.88
C HIS A 519 -14.66 -14.09 11.39
N TRP A 520 -15.93 -14.03 10.97
CA TRP A 520 -16.30 -14.14 9.56
C TRP A 520 -15.70 -13.02 8.72
N ASN A 521 -15.83 -11.79 9.21
CA ASN A 521 -15.29 -10.61 8.54
C ASN A 521 -13.75 -10.57 8.56
N ASP A 522 -13.12 -10.98 9.68
CA ASP A 522 -11.66 -11.09 9.79
C ASP A 522 -11.10 -12.13 8.80
N LEU A 523 -11.74 -13.30 8.69
CA LEU A 523 -11.38 -14.35 7.72
C LEU A 523 -11.55 -13.86 6.27
N ALA A 524 -12.60 -13.11 5.97
CA ALA A 524 -12.82 -12.58 4.63
C ALA A 524 -11.74 -11.56 4.24
N LEU A 525 -11.29 -10.75 5.20
CA LEU A 525 -10.22 -9.79 4.98
C LEU A 525 -8.86 -10.49 4.80
N GLU A 526 -8.58 -11.53 5.60
CA GLU A 526 -7.43 -12.44 5.40
C GLU A 526 -7.43 -12.98 3.96
N PHE A 527 -8.55 -13.57 3.54
CA PHE A 527 -8.66 -14.17 2.21
C PHE A 527 -8.38 -13.16 1.09
N HIS A 528 -8.88 -11.93 1.23
CA HIS A 528 -8.61 -10.86 0.27
C HIS A 528 -7.10 -10.58 0.15
N TYR A 529 -6.39 -10.45 1.28
CA TYR A 529 -4.94 -10.25 1.24
C TYR A 529 -4.21 -11.43 0.63
N MET A 530 -4.52 -12.66 1.07
CA MET A 530 -3.89 -13.88 0.55
C MET A 530 -4.02 -14.00 -0.96
N ARG A 531 -5.19 -13.65 -1.52
CA ARG A 531 -5.45 -13.76 -2.95
C ARG A 531 -4.90 -12.59 -3.76
N SER A 532 -4.69 -11.43 -3.13
CA SER A 532 -4.05 -10.29 -3.77
C SER A 532 -2.53 -10.47 -3.96
N LEU A 533 -1.91 -11.38 -3.19
CA LEU A 533 -0.50 -11.71 -3.31
C LEU A 533 -0.20 -12.42 -4.63
N GLN A 534 0.88 -12.01 -5.29
CA GLN A 534 1.41 -12.74 -6.43
C GLN A 534 1.98 -14.08 -5.95
N SER A 535 1.97 -15.08 -6.83
CA SER A 535 2.58 -16.37 -6.52
C SER A 535 4.07 -16.18 -6.20
N HIS A 536 4.51 -16.74 -5.08
CA HIS A 536 5.87 -16.62 -4.59
C HIS A 536 6.41 -17.99 -4.17
N GLU A 537 7.68 -18.27 -4.46
CA GLU A 537 8.25 -19.61 -4.23
C GLU A 537 8.28 -20.02 -2.75
N ARG A 538 8.24 -19.03 -1.85
CA ARG A 538 8.30 -19.22 -0.38
C ARG A 538 6.99 -19.00 0.35
N LEU A 539 5.87 -18.82 -0.36
CA LEU A 539 4.53 -18.75 0.22
C LEU A 539 3.65 -19.85 -0.34
N VAL A 540 2.81 -20.44 0.50
CA VAL A 540 1.81 -21.42 0.06
C VAL A 540 0.75 -20.71 -0.78
N HIS A 541 0.62 -21.15 -2.02
CA HIS A 541 -0.33 -20.58 -2.96
C HIS A 541 -1.77 -21.01 -2.67
N LEU A 542 -2.68 -20.04 -2.70
CA LEU A 542 -4.12 -20.22 -2.58
C LEU A 542 -4.74 -20.30 -3.98
N HIS A 543 -5.25 -21.47 -4.35
CA HIS A 543 -5.93 -21.68 -5.64
C HIS A 543 -7.34 -21.07 -5.66
N GLY A 544 -8.07 -21.18 -4.55
CA GLY A 544 -9.44 -20.68 -4.49
C GLY A 544 -10.10 -20.79 -3.12
N SER A 545 -11.35 -20.38 -3.04
CA SER A 545 -12.19 -20.47 -1.84
C SER A 545 -13.61 -20.85 -2.19
N VAL A 546 -14.24 -21.67 -1.34
CA VAL A 546 -15.65 -22.03 -1.47
C VAL A 546 -16.33 -21.91 -0.11
N ILE A 547 -17.43 -21.17 -0.04
CA ILE A 547 -18.33 -21.15 1.10
C ILE A 547 -19.25 -22.36 0.99
N ASP A 548 -19.19 -23.24 1.98
CA ASP A 548 -20.06 -24.40 2.09
C ASP A 548 -21.13 -24.16 3.16
N TYR A 549 -22.32 -23.81 2.69
CA TYR A 549 -23.53 -23.63 3.52
C TYR A 549 -24.09 -24.95 4.07
N GLY A 550 -23.65 -26.10 3.53
CA GLY A 550 -24.08 -27.43 3.96
C GLY A 550 -23.12 -28.11 4.94
N TYR A 551 -22.09 -27.41 5.42
CA TYR A 551 -21.05 -28.00 6.24
C TYR A 551 -21.63 -28.60 7.54
N GLY A 552 -21.10 -29.74 7.96
CA GLY A 552 -21.62 -30.47 9.13
C GLY A 552 -23.07 -30.99 8.97
N GLY A 553 -23.55 -31.16 7.74
CA GLY A 553 -24.95 -31.54 7.48
C GLY A 553 -25.93 -30.36 7.58
N GLY A 554 -25.43 -29.14 7.38
CA GLY A 554 -26.22 -27.90 7.45
C GLY A 554 -26.26 -27.26 8.84
N SER A 555 -25.55 -27.81 9.83
CA SER A 555 -25.46 -27.23 11.17
C SER A 555 -24.53 -26.01 11.25
N SER A 556 -23.67 -25.81 10.25
CA SER A 556 -22.67 -24.75 10.25
C SER A 556 -22.32 -24.32 8.84
N ILE A 557 -21.82 -23.09 8.70
CA ILE A 557 -21.26 -22.59 7.44
C ILE A 557 -19.74 -22.61 7.56
N ALA A 558 -19.06 -23.19 6.58
CA ALA A 558 -17.61 -23.21 6.53
C ALA A 558 -17.08 -22.48 5.29
N VAL A 559 -15.93 -21.83 5.43
CA VAL A 559 -15.13 -21.37 4.31
C VAL A 559 -14.06 -22.42 4.06
N LEU A 560 -14.05 -22.97 2.85
CA LEU A 560 -13.09 -23.96 2.40
C LEU A 560 -12.02 -23.23 1.58
N LEU A 561 -10.78 -23.23 2.06
CA LEU A 561 -9.63 -22.65 1.37
C LEU A 561 -8.88 -23.75 0.62
N ILE A 562 -8.79 -23.64 -0.70
CA ILE A 562 -8.11 -24.60 -1.57
C ILE A 562 -6.70 -24.10 -1.83
N MET A 563 -5.71 -24.83 -1.36
CA MET A 563 -4.30 -24.44 -1.38
C MET A 563 -3.45 -25.53 -2.04
N GLU A 564 -2.24 -25.18 -2.47
CA GLU A 564 -1.26 -26.19 -2.85
C GLU A 564 -0.92 -27.09 -1.65
N ARG A 565 -0.67 -28.37 -1.90
CA ARG A 565 -0.30 -29.32 -0.85
C ARG A 565 1.19 -29.62 -0.84
N LEU A 566 1.80 -29.41 0.32
CA LEU A 566 3.19 -29.74 0.60
C LEU A 566 3.33 -31.10 1.28
N HIS A 567 4.57 -31.56 1.47
CA HIS A 567 4.86 -32.90 1.96
C HIS A 567 4.59 -33.04 3.47
N ARG A 568 5.05 -32.08 4.27
CA ARG A 568 4.92 -32.07 5.75
C ARG A 568 5.13 -30.65 6.30
N ASP A 569 4.77 -30.41 7.56
CA ASP A 569 5.20 -29.20 8.28
C ASP A 569 6.63 -29.34 8.83
N LEU A 570 7.26 -28.20 9.16
CA LEU A 570 8.62 -28.15 9.68
C LEU A 570 8.74 -28.81 11.05
N TYR A 571 7.71 -28.75 11.90
CA TYR A 571 7.68 -29.48 13.17
C TYR A 571 7.89 -30.99 12.97
N THR A 572 7.17 -31.58 12.02
CA THR A 572 7.27 -32.99 11.64
C THR A 572 8.61 -33.28 10.97
N GLY A 573 9.11 -32.35 10.16
CA GLY A 573 10.45 -32.43 9.56
C GLY A 573 11.56 -32.54 10.61
N LEU A 574 11.60 -31.62 11.58
CA LEU A 574 12.59 -31.65 12.67
C LEU A 574 12.47 -32.92 13.52
N LYS A 575 11.25 -33.34 13.85
CA LYS A 575 11.02 -34.60 14.59
C LYS A 575 11.52 -35.83 13.84
N ALA A 576 11.56 -35.79 12.51
CA ALA A 576 12.10 -36.84 11.66
C ALA A 576 13.64 -36.76 11.47
N GLY A 577 14.33 -35.81 12.11
CA GLY A 577 15.79 -35.71 12.08
C GLY A 577 16.35 -35.03 10.82
N LEU A 578 15.88 -33.81 10.51
CA LEU A 578 16.48 -33.01 9.43
C LEU A 578 17.95 -32.68 9.73
N GLU A 579 18.82 -32.90 8.75
CA GLU A 579 20.24 -32.56 8.82
C GLU A 579 20.46 -31.03 8.88
N LEU A 580 21.68 -30.60 9.24
CA LEU A 580 21.99 -29.17 9.42
C LEU A 580 21.80 -28.35 8.15
N GLU A 581 22.32 -28.81 7.01
CA GLU A 581 22.25 -28.07 5.74
C GLU A 581 20.80 -27.80 5.30
N PRO A 582 19.89 -28.80 5.24
CA PRO A 582 18.46 -28.54 5.00
C PRO A 582 17.83 -27.57 6.01
N ARG A 583 18.21 -27.63 7.29
CA ARG A 583 17.67 -26.71 8.32
C ARG A 583 18.10 -25.27 8.07
N LEU A 584 19.34 -25.02 7.67
CA LEU A 584 19.82 -23.69 7.30
C LEU A 584 19.20 -23.20 5.98
N GLN A 585 19.01 -24.08 5.00
CA GLN A 585 18.29 -23.75 3.77
C GLN A 585 16.82 -23.37 4.05
N ILE A 586 16.16 -24.08 4.96
CA ILE A 586 14.81 -23.75 5.41
C ILE A 586 14.77 -22.38 6.10
N ALA A 587 15.78 -22.05 6.91
CA ALA A 587 15.88 -20.72 7.52
C ALA A 587 15.96 -19.61 6.46
N LEU A 588 16.76 -19.80 5.40
CA LEU A 588 16.86 -18.87 4.26
C LEU A 588 15.53 -18.71 3.53
N ASP A 589 14.86 -19.83 3.24
CA ASP A 589 13.56 -19.87 2.59
C ASP A 589 12.49 -19.10 3.37
N VAL A 590 12.50 -19.22 4.71
CA VAL A 590 11.59 -18.48 5.59
C VAL A 590 11.92 -16.99 5.57
N VAL A 591 13.20 -16.60 5.67
CA VAL A 591 13.59 -15.18 5.59
C VAL A 591 13.14 -14.57 4.26
N GLU A 592 13.35 -15.26 3.15
CA GLU A 592 12.90 -14.84 1.83
C GLU A 592 11.36 -14.68 1.76
N GLY A 593 10.61 -15.62 2.33
CA GLY A 593 9.15 -15.53 2.43
C GLY A 593 8.66 -14.35 3.27
N ILE A 594 9.27 -14.09 4.43
CA ILE A 594 8.91 -12.95 5.28
C ILE A 594 9.26 -11.63 4.59
N ARG A 595 10.43 -11.54 3.95
CA ARG A 595 10.83 -10.35 3.16
C ARG A 595 9.81 -10.04 2.07
N TYR A 596 9.34 -11.05 1.37
CA TYR A 596 8.31 -10.87 0.35
C TYR A 596 7.02 -10.32 0.96
N LEU A 597 6.51 -10.89 2.06
CA LEU A 597 5.33 -10.37 2.75
C LEU A 597 5.50 -8.91 3.19
N HIS A 598 6.64 -8.59 3.81
CA HIS A 598 6.94 -7.22 4.26
C HIS A 598 7.01 -6.24 3.09
N SER A 599 7.54 -6.67 1.93
CA SER A 599 7.56 -5.84 0.70
C SER A 599 6.16 -5.51 0.18
N GLN A 600 5.16 -6.35 0.48
CA GLN A 600 3.75 -6.13 0.16
C GLN A 600 3.02 -5.35 1.27
N GLY A 601 3.75 -4.86 2.29
CA GLY A 601 3.20 -4.13 3.44
C GLY A 601 2.45 -5.01 4.45
N LEU A 602 2.62 -6.33 4.37
CA LEU A 602 1.93 -7.31 5.22
C LEU A 602 2.86 -7.87 6.30
N VAL A 603 2.32 -8.05 7.51
CA VAL A 603 3.02 -8.66 8.64
C VAL A 603 2.33 -9.98 9.01
N HIS A 604 3.07 -11.08 9.12
CA HIS A 604 2.54 -12.43 9.31
C HIS A 604 2.00 -12.68 10.73
N ARG A 605 2.75 -12.27 11.75
CA ARG A 605 2.42 -12.32 13.20
C ARG A 605 2.27 -13.70 13.86
N ASP A 606 2.38 -14.79 13.10
CA ASP A 606 2.39 -16.15 13.67
C ASP A 606 3.42 -17.08 12.99
N ILE A 607 4.64 -16.59 12.77
CA ILE A 607 5.75 -17.39 12.27
C ILE A 607 6.14 -18.44 13.32
N LYS A 608 6.05 -19.72 12.97
CA LYS A 608 6.35 -20.88 13.83
C LYS A 608 6.53 -22.16 13.04
N LEU A 609 7.05 -23.20 13.68
CA LEU A 609 7.30 -24.53 13.07
C LEU A 609 6.08 -25.13 12.35
N LYS A 610 4.85 -24.92 12.85
CA LYS A 610 3.63 -25.48 12.24
C LYS A 610 3.12 -24.69 11.03
N ASN A 611 3.57 -23.45 10.87
CA ASN A 611 3.18 -22.56 9.77
C ASN A 611 4.27 -22.47 8.68
N VAL A 612 5.29 -23.33 8.75
CA VAL A 612 6.28 -23.53 7.70
C VAL A 612 6.07 -24.93 7.14
N LEU A 613 5.67 -25.02 5.88
CA LEU A 613 5.46 -26.27 5.18
C LEU A 613 6.67 -26.59 4.28
N LEU A 614 6.97 -27.87 4.15
CA LEU A 614 8.13 -28.38 3.41
C LEU A 614 7.68 -29.19 2.21
N ASP A 615 8.25 -28.92 1.05
CA ASP A 615 8.06 -29.76 -0.14
C ASP A 615 8.87 -31.07 -0.04
N LYS A 616 8.84 -31.88 -1.11
CA LYS A 616 9.58 -33.17 -1.14
C LYS A 616 11.11 -33.00 -1.14
N LYS A 617 11.62 -31.81 -1.45
CA LYS A 617 13.05 -31.45 -1.43
C LYS A 617 13.44 -30.70 -0.15
N ASN A 618 12.56 -30.65 0.85
CA ASN A 618 12.70 -29.87 2.08
C ASN A 618 12.89 -28.36 1.83
N ARG A 619 12.36 -27.80 0.74
CA ARG A 619 12.23 -26.35 0.57
C ARG A 619 11.01 -25.84 1.30
N ALA A 620 11.16 -24.68 1.94
CA ALA A 620 10.16 -24.14 2.84
C ALA A 620 9.21 -23.15 2.14
N LYS A 621 7.93 -23.24 2.51
CA LYS A 621 6.91 -22.25 2.21
C LYS A 621 6.14 -21.87 3.47
N ILE A 622 5.92 -20.58 3.67
CA ILE A 622 5.12 -20.05 4.77
C ILE A 622 3.63 -20.23 4.43
N THR A 623 2.84 -20.65 5.42
CA THR A 623 1.40 -20.83 5.32
C THR A 623 0.67 -20.17 6.50
N ASP A 624 -0.66 -20.27 6.51
CA ASP A 624 -1.54 -19.76 7.56
C ASP A 624 -1.41 -18.24 7.77
N LEU A 625 -1.81 -17.50 6.73
CA LEU A 625 -1.86 -16.04 6.72
C LEU A 625 -3.07 -15.50 7.52
N GLY A 626 -3.68 -16.26 8.42
CA GLY A 626 -4.84 -15.83 9.20
C GLY A 626 -4.58 -14.81 10.30
N PHE A 627 -3.31 -14.56 10.57
CA PHE A 627 -2.90 -13.37 11.31
C PHE A 627 -2.24 -12.32 10.44
N CYS A 628 -2.13 -12.56 9.13
CA CYS A 628 -1.52 -11.63 8.22
C CYS A 628 -2.36 -10.36 8.13
N LYS A 629 -1.74 -9.21 8.32
CA LYS A 629 -2.44 -7.93 8.25
C LYS A 629 -1.51 -6.84 7.73
N PRO A 630 -2.03 -5.89 6.95
CA PRO A 630 -1.25 -4.71 6.63
C PRO A 630 -0.85 -3.98 7.89
N GLU A 631 0.39 -3.48 7.93
CA GLU A 631 0.87 -2.67 9.04
C GLU A 631 -0.08 -1.48 9.31
N ALA A 632 -0.65 -0.91 8.25
CA ALA A 632 -1.61 0.18 8.35
C ALA A 632 -3.00 -0.19 8.89
N MET A 633 -3.21 -1.46 9.20
CA MET A 633 -4.45 -1.95 9.81
C MET A 633 -4.17 -2.65 11.14
N MET A 634 -2.91 -2.68 11.59
CA MET A 634 -2.49 -3.22 12.88
C MET A 634 -2.71 -2.18 13.99
N SER A 635 -3.38 -2.58 15.07
CA SER A 635 -3.45 -1.81 16.33
C SER A 635 -4.15 -2.64 17.40
N GLY A 636 -3.52 -2.79 18.57
CA GLY A 636 -4.14 -3.32 19.79
C GLY A 636 -4.53 -4.80 19.79
N SER A 637 -4.34 -5.55 18.70
CA SER A 637 -4.61 -7.00 18.66
C SER A 637 -3.37 -7.79 19.06
N ILE A 638 -3.48 -8.58 20.13
CA ILE A 638 -2.48 -9.55 20.57
C ILE A 638 -2.85 -10.91 19.96
N VAL A 639 -2.06 -11.35 18.96
CA VAL A 639 -2.31 -12.59 18.21
C VAL A 639 -1.02 -13.36 17.98
N GLY A 640 -1.14 -14.65 17.67
CA GLY A 640 -0.02 -15.57 17.43
C GLY A 640 0.20 -16.59 18.56
N THR A 641 1.34 -17.26 18.50
CA THR A 641 1.71 -18.30 19.49
C THR A 641 2.63 -17.71 20.57
N PRO A 642 2.26 -17.76 21.87
CA PRO A 642 2.94 -17.04 22.95
C PRO A 642 4.47 -17.04 22.97
N ILE A 643 5.11 -18.18 22.71
CA ILE A 643 6.58 -18.30 22.72
C ILE A 643 7.27 -17.58 21.55
N HIS A 644 6.55 -17.34 20.44
CA HIS A 644 7.06 -16.63 19.26
C HIS A 644 6.63 -15.15 19.23
N MET A 645 5.82 -14.70 20.22
CA MET A 645 5.35 -13.31 20.27
C MET A 645 6.44 -12.38 20.79
N ALA A 646 6.69 -11.30 20.06
CA ALA A 646 7.57 -10.23 20.50
C ALA A 646 6.98 -9.46 21.71
N PRO A 647 7.79 -8.96 22.65
CA PRO A 647 7.32 -8.32 23.88
C PRO A 647 6.51 -7.03 23.63
N GLU A 648 6.83 -6.26 22.60
CA GLU A 648 6.13 -5.01 22.25
C GLU A 648 4.72 -5.25 21.72
N LEU A 649 4.41 -6.47 21.25
CA LEU A 649 3.08 -6.85 20.79
C LEU A 649 2.03 -6.68 21.91
N PHE A 650 2.45 -6.80 23.17
CA PHE A 650 1.62 -6.57 24.36
C PHE A 650 1.30 -5.09 24.63
N THR A 651 2.09 -4.16 24.09
CA THR A 651 1.81 -2.71 24.21
C THR A 651 0.71 -2.25 23.25
N GLY A 652 0.34 -3.09 22.29
CA GLY A 652 -0.59 -2.75 21.22
C GLY A 652 0.01 -1.86 20.12
N LYS A 653 1.28 -1.45 20.26
CA LYS A 653 2.07 -0.68 19.30
C LYS A 653 3.26 -1.52 18.83
N TYR A 654 3.23 -1.94 17.58
CA TYR A 654 4.26 -2.78 16.98
C TYR A 654 4.22 -2.65 15.45
N ASP A 655 5.31 -3.04 14.81
CA ASP A 655 5.53 -2.98 13.36
C ASP A 655 5.90 -4.37 12.82
N ASN A 656 6.48 -4.43 11.62
CA ASN A 656 6.91 -5.66 10.97
C ASN A 656 8.07 -6.40 11.70
N SER A 657 8.77 -5.76 12.64
CA SER A 657 9.90 -6.35 13.38
C SER A 657 9.48 -7.51 14.29
N VAL A 658 8.18 -7.67 14.57
CA VAL A 658 7.63 -8.81 15.31
C VAL A 658 7.86 -10.14 14.59
N ASP A 659 7.89 -10.13 13.25
CA ASP A 659 8.20 -11.33 12.46
C ASP A 659 9.69 -11.67 12.51
N VAL A 660 10.56 -10.66 12.68
CA VAL A 660 12.02 -10.86 12.89
C VAL A 660 12.28 -11.53 14.23
N TYR A 661 11.57 -11.09 15.28
CA TYR A 661 11.61 -11.76 16.58
C TYR A 661 11.15 -13.21 16.48
N ALA A 662 9.99 -13.44 15.85
CA ALA A 662 9.45 -14.78 15.66
C ALA A 662 10.38 -15.68 14.85
N PHE A 663 11.08 -15.12 13.85
CA PHE A 663 12.14 -15.80 13.12
C PHE A 663 13.32 -16.17 14.02
N GLY A 664 13.78 -15.29 14.92
CA GLY A 664 14.84 -15.62 15.89
C GLY A 664 14.50 -16.85 16.74
N ILE A 665 13.26 -16.91 17.24
CA ILE A 665 12.75 -18.08 17.98
C ILE A 665 12.67 -19.32 17.09
N LEU A 666 12.20 -19.19 15.84
CA LEU A 666 12.17 -20.29 14.88
C LEU A 666 13.58 -20.81 14.56
N PHE A 667 14.54 -19.91 14.42
CA PHE A 667 15.92 -20.22 14.08
C PHE A 667 16.63 -20.99 15.21
N TRP A 668 16.26 -20.74 16.47
CA TRP A 668 16.68 -21.56 17.62
C TRP A 668 16.27 -23.04 17.47
N TYR A 669 15.03 -23.30 17.03
CA TYR A 669 14.56 -24.68 16.75
C TYR A 669 15.31 -25.30 15.56
N LEU A 670 15.58 -24.51 14.52
CA LEU A 670 16.35 -24.96 13.37
C LEU A 670 17.78 -25.31 13.74
N CYS A 671 18.44 -24.56 14.63
CA CYS A 671 19.79 -24.90 15.08
C CYS A 671 19.82 -26.06 16.07
N SER A 672 18.85 -26.16 16.99
CA SER A 672 18.77 -27.30 17.93
C SER A 672 18.45 -28.62 17.24
N GLY A 673 17.72 -28.58 16.12
CA GLY A 673 17.39 -29.76 15.33
C GLY A 673 16.29 -30.63 15.94
N HIS A 674 15.64 -30.16 17.01
CA HIS A 674 14.57 -30.88 17.69
C HIS A 674 13.43 -29.94 18.08
N VAL A 675 12.29 -30.52 18.44
CA VAL A 675 11.07 -29.77 18.79
C VAL A 675 10.84 -29.63 20.30
N LYS A 676 11.85 -29.94 21.13
CA LYS A 676 11.76 -29.77 22.59
C LYS A 676 11.65 -28.28 22.92
N LEU A 677 10.73 -27.94 23.83
CA LEU A 677 10.58 -26.58 24.33
C LEU A 677 11.87 -26.15 25.07
N PRO A 678 12.32 -24.89 24.92
CA PRO A 678 13.43 -24.36 25.72
C PRO A 678 13.16 -24.51 27.22
N GLU A 679 14.18 -24.85 27.99
CA GLU A 679 14.08 -25.06 29.45
C GLU A 679 13.58 -23.80 30.16
N ALA A 680 13.96 -22.62 29.66
CA ALA A 680 13.48 -21.33 30.13
C ALA A 680 11.94 -21.21 30.11
N PHE A 681 11.28 -21.95 29.23
CA PHE A 681 9.83 -21.92 29.05
C PHE A 681 9.11 -23.19 29.50
N GLU A 682 9.82 -24.32 29.65
CA GLU A 682 9.27 -25.61 30.08
C GLU A 682 8.59 -25.54 31.46
N ARG A 683 9.10 -24.67 32.33
CA ARG A 683 8.57 -24.46 33.70
C ARG A 683 7.36 -23.50 33.77
N CYS A 684 6.93 -22.94 32.64
CA CYS A 684 5.81 -22.00 32.61
C CYS A 684 4.48 -22.75 32.78
N ALA A 685 3.87 -22.64 33.96
CA ALA A 685 2.61 -23.33 34.29
C ALA A 685 1.38 -22.82 33.50
N SER A 686 1.44 -21.63 32.90
CA SER A 686 0.34 -21.03 32.14
C SER A 686 0.84 -20.11 31.02
N LYS A 687 -0.07 -19.75 30.09
CA LYS A 687 0.20 -18.75 29.05
C LYS A 687 0.58 -17.39 29.65
N ASP A 688 -0.09 -16.96 30.71
CA ASP A 688 0.22 -15.71 31.40
C ASP A 688 1.62 -15.71 32.02
N HIS A 689 2.04 -16.86 32.56
CA HIS A 689 3.38 -17.00 33.13
C HIS A 689 4.45 -16.91 32.04
N LEU A 690 4.21 -17.56 30.89
CA LEU A 690 5.07 -17.45 29.72
C LEU A 690 5.15 -16.00 29.22
N TRP A 691 4.02 -15.30 29.15
CA TRP A 691 3.96 -13.88 28.76
C TRP A 691 4.78 -12.97 29.67
N ASN A 692 4.63 -13.13 30.98
CA ASN A 692 5.40 -12.35 31.96
C ASN A 692 6.91 -12.60 31.84
N ASN A 693 7.32 -13.84 31.55
CA ASN A 693 8.73 -14.17 31.35
C ASN A 693 9.28 -13.51 30.08
N VAL A 694 8.58 -13.60 28.95
CA VAL A 694 8.99 -12.92 27.69
C VAL A 694 9.11 -11.41 27.90
N ARG A 695 8.14 -10.79 28.57
CA ARG A 695 8.12 -9.36 28.89
C ARG A 695 9.28 -8.93 29.80
N ARG A 696 9.75 -9.82 30.68
CA ARG A 696 10.93 -9.60 31.53
C ARG A 696 12.26 -9.83 30.81
N GLY A 697 12.23 -10.15 29.51
CA GLY A 697 13.44 -10.38 28.72
C GLY A 697 13.94 -11.83 28.76
N VAL A 698 13.16 -12.79 29.30
CA VAL A 698 13.55 -14.22 29.24
C VAL A 698 13.56 -14.68 27.78
N ARG A 699 14.62 -15.41 27.41
CA ARG A 699 14.85 -15.98 26.07
C ARG A 699 15.26 -17.45 26.19
N PRO A 700 15.13 -18.25 25.12
CA PRO A 700 15.71 -19.59 25.07
C PRO A 700 17.18 -19.62 25.46
N GLU A 701 17.60 -20.69 26.11
CA GLU A 701 18.99 -20.94 26.48
C GLU A 701 19.90 -21.21 25.26
N ARG A 702 21.19 -20.91 25.38
CA ARG A 702 22.20 -21.32 24.40
C ARG A 702 22.52 -22.79 24.59
N LEU A 703 22.35 -23.60 23.54
CA LEU A 703 22.72 -25.01 23.57
C LEU A 703 24.18 -25.22 23.14
N PRO A 704 24.89 -26.24 23.66
CA PRO A 704 26.28 -26.52 23.28
C PRO A 704 26.51 -26.81 21.79
N VAL A 705 25.47 -27.25 21.09
CA VAL A 705 25.51 -27.55 19.65
C VAL A 705 25.47 -26.29 18.77
N PHE A 706 25.22 -25.12 19.36
CA PHE A 706 25.09 -23.88 18.59
C PHE A 706 26.44 -23.32 18.19
N ASP A 707 26.59 -23.12 16.89
CA ASP A 707 27.63 -22.28 16.32
C ASP A 707 27.50 -20.84 16.82
N GLU A 708 28.65 -20.16 16.97
CA GLU A 708 28.73 -18.80 17.53
C GLU A 708 28.00 -17.77 16.68
N GLU A 709 28.17 -17.80 15.35
CA GLU A 709 27.50 -16.84 14.46
C GLU A 709 25.99 -17.11 14.38
N CYS A 710 25.58 -18.39 14.44
CA CYS A 710 24.16 -18.74 14.59
C CYS A 710 23.56 -18.12 15.85
N TRP A 711 24.24 -18.22 16.99
CA TRP A 711 23.77 -17.67 18.25
C TRP A 711 23.69 -16.14 18.22
N GLN A 712 24.71 -15.46 17.71
CA GLN A 712 24.73 -14.01 17.57
C GLN A 712 23.60 -13.50 16.66
N LEU A 713 23.31 -14.21 15.56
CA LEU A 713 22.20 -13.87 14.67
C LEU A 713 20.84 -14.04 15.37
N MET A 714 20.65 -15.12 16.15
CA MET A 714 19.43 -15.29 16.96
C MET A 714 19.26 -14.16 17.96
N GLU A 715 20.35 -13.79 18.65
CA GLU A 715 20.35 -12.71 19.64
C GLU A 715 19.96 -11.36 19.05
N ALA A 716 20.51 -11.03 17.89
CA ALA A 716 20.13 -9.83 17.16
C ALA A 716 18.65 -9.87 16.73
N CYS A 717 18.15 -11.02 16.27
CA CYS A 717 16.76 -11.14 15.81
C CYS A 717 15.72 -11.00 16.92
N TRP A 718 16.00 -11.48 18.14
CA TRP A 718 15.04 -11.45 19.27
C TRP A 718 15.31 -10.36 20.32
N ASP A 719 16.02 -9.30 19.92
CA ASP A 719 16.36 -8.17 20.79
C ASP A 719 15.09 -7.59 21.46
N GLY A 720 15.24 -7.16 22.71
CA GLY A 720 14.17 -6.57 23.50
C GLY A 720 13.69 -5.23 22.93
N ASP A 721 14.58 -4.46 22.31
CA ASP A 721 14.25 -3.25 21.56
C ASP A 721 14.01 -3.61 20.10
N SER A 722 12.78 -3.41 19.63
CA SER A 722 12.38 -3.70 18.24
C SER A 722 13.19 -2.91 17.21
N SER A 723 13.69 -1.73 17.57
CA SER A 723 14.47 -0.87 16.68
C SER A 723 15.92 -1.35 16.48
N GLN A 724 16.44 -2.19 17.37
CA GLN A 724 17.78 -2.77 17.27
C GLN A 724 17.81 -4.06 16.45
N ARG A 725 16.65 -4.65 16.15
CA ARG A 725 16.57 -5.89 15.38
C ARG A 725 17.03 -5.66 13.94
N PRO A 726 17.81 -6.59 13.37
CA PRO A 726 18.31 -6.43 12.01
C PRO A 726 17.16 -6.53 11.02
N LEU A 727 17.23 -5.71 9.97
CA LEU A 727 16.36 -5.88 8.82
C LEU A 727 16.62 -7.24 8.17
N LEU A 728 15.57 -7.90 7.69
CA LEU A 728 15.70 -9.21 7.02
C LEU A 728 16.60 -9.17 5.78
N GLY A 729 16.78 -7.98 5.18
CA GLY A 729 17.75 -7.71 4.13
C GLY A 729 19.21 -7.94 4.54
N ILE A 730 19.51 -7.82 5.83
CA ILE A 730 20.83 -8.06 6.44
C ILE A 730 20.90 -9.51 6.97
N VAL A 731 19.82 -10.00 7.57
CA VAL A 731 19.72 -11.38 8.08
C VAL A 731 20.01 -12.42 7.00
N GLN A 732 19.46 -12.26 5.79
CA GLN A 732 19.63 -13.23 4.71
C GLN A 732 21.10 -13.42 4.27
N PRO A 733 21.87 -12.36 3.94
CA PRO A 733 23.31 -12.50 3.67
C PRO A 733 24.11 -13.11 4.83
N MET A 734 23.83 -12.73 6.07
CA MET A 734 24.53 -13.30 7.24
C MET A 734 24.27 -14.80 7.35
N LEU A 735 23.01 -15.21 7.23
CA LEU A 735 22.61 -16.61 7.28
C LEU A 735 23.18 -17.43 6.10
N GLN A 736 23.29 -16.82 4.91
CA GLN A 736 23.96 -17.45 3.77
C GLN A 736 25.45 -17.67 4.04
N GLY A 737 26.14 -16.69 4.65
CA GLY A 737 27.54 -16.81 5.04
C GLY A 737 27.77 -17.92 6.07
N ILE A 738 26.88 -18.02 7.07
CA ILE A 738 26.87 -19.11 8.06
C ILE A 738 26.71 -20.47 7.37
N MET A 739 25.72 -20.60 6.47
CA MET A 739 25.48 -21.84 5.74
C MET A 739 26.67 -22.25 4.87
N ASP A 740 27.27 -21.28 4.17
CA ASP A 740 28.44 -21.54 3.33
C ASP A 740 29.64 -22.01 4.18
N ARG A 741 29.87 -21.40 5.34
CA ARG A 741 30.94 -21.79 6.26
C ARG A 741 30.73 -23.17 6.89
N LEU A 742 29.49 -23.50 7.28
CA LEU A 742 29.18 -24.73 8.00
C LEU A 742 28.96 -25.93 7.08
N CYS A 743 28.51 -25.71 5.84
CA CYS A 743 28.06 -26.79 4.95
C CYS A 743 28.89 -26.95 3.67
N ARG A 744 29.68 -25.95 3.24
CA ARG A 744 30.51 -26.09 2.03
C ARG A 744 31.95 -26.46 2.39
N PRO A 745 32.60 -27.35 1.60
CA PRO A 745 34.02 -27.65 1.80
C PRO A 745 34.88 -26.40 1.55
N PRO A 746 35.99 -26.22 2.27
CA PRO A 746 36.93 -25.13 1.99
C PRO A 746 37.46 -25.27 0.56
N PRO A 747 37.73 -24.14 -0.14
CA PRO A 747 38.26 -24.19 -1.49
C PRO A 747 39.60 -24.95 -1.49
N GLU A 748 39.72 -25.96 -2.35
CA GLU A 748 40.98 -26.66 -2.59
C GLU A 748 42.04 -25.62 -2.98
N HIS A 749 43.04 -25.42 -2.13
CA HIS A 749 44.21 -24.64 -2.49
C HIS A 749 44.84 -25.29 -3.72
N PRO A 750 45.13 -24.55 -4.81
CA PRO A 750 45.88 -25.10 -5.92
C PRO A 750 47.24 -25.51 -5.37
N HIS A 751 47.57 -26.79 -5.53
CA HIS A 751 48.87 -27.35 -5.24
C HIS A 751 49.96 -26.38 -5.75
N LYS A 752 50.72 -25.79 -4.82
CA LYS A 752 52.07 -25.31 -5.12
C LYS A 752 52.88 -26.56 -5.46
N GLY A 753 52.90 -26.90 -6.74
CA GLY A 753 53.86 -27.83 -7.30
C GLY A 753 55.25 -27.29 -6.98
N LEU A 754 55.99 -28.07 -6.21
CA LEU A 754 57.45 -28.04 -6.24
C LEU A 754 57.87 -28.39 -7.66
N ASP A 755 58.50 -27.45 -8.35
CA ASP A 755 59.45 -27.75 -9.42
C ASP A 755 60.62 -26.78 -9.27
N ASP A 756 61.56 -27.18 -8.40
CA ASP A 756 62.96 -26.78 -8.44
C ASP A 756 63.71 -27.99 -9.01
N SER A 757 64.04 -27.97 -10.31
CA SER A 757 65.24 -28.58 -10.91
C SER A 757 65.17 -28.65 -12.44
N THR A 758 65.63 -27.63 -13.17
CA THR A 758 66.79 -27.62 -14.11
C THR A 758 66.81 -26.36 -14.96
#